data_AF-A0A2J6S4N6-F1
#
_entry.id   AF-A0A2J6S4N6-F1
#
_cell.length_a   1.000
_cell.length_b   1.000
_cell.length_c   1.000
_cell.angle_alpha   90.00
_cell.angle_beta   90.00
_cell.angle_gamma   90.00
#
_symmetry.space_group_name_H-M   'P 1'
#
loop_
_entity.id
_entity.type
_entity.pdbx_description
1 polymer ?
#
loop_
_entity_poly.entity_id
_entity_poly.type
_entity_poly.pdbx_seq_one_letter_code
_entity_poly.pdbx_strand_id
1 'polypeptide(L)'
;MEGLKNAFAQCKKEGRPALVTYFTAGYPTPEETVDILLGMEAGGSDVIELGLPFTDPIADGPTIQKSNTQALKNGVTVSSTLEMVREARKKGLTVPVLFMGYYNPILSYGEEKLLKDCKEAGVNGFIVVDLPPEEAVTFRNFCTKGGLSYVPLIAPASSVSRMKLLCSLADSFIYVVSRMGVTGATGTLNTGLPDLLKRVKEYSGDKPAAVGFGVSTRDHFLSVAKIADGVVIGSQIITTLAEAAPGQGAKAVEEYCAKVGGRRGAPNGGLTREVGIVETIHEDTGTNGKDVHVDGVVRDHGLGPGLADQLEALNTDGPVDAAAVPTRFGEFGGQYVPESLMDCLSELEEGFNKIKDDPAFWEEYRTYYPWMGRPGQLHLAERLTEHAGGANIWLKREDLNHTGSHKINNALGQILLARRLGKTEIIAETGAGQHGVATATVCAKFGMKCTIYMGAEDVRRQALNVFRIKLLGAAVIAVEAGSRTLRDAVNEAMRAWVVKLDTTHYIIGSAIGPHPFPTIVRTFQSVIGNETRAQMLEKRGKLPDAVVACVGGGSNAVGMFYPFSKDPSVKLLGVEAGGDGLDTQRHSATLSGGTKGVLHGVRTYVLQDKHGQIQDTHSVSAGLDYPGVGPELSSWKDNERAKFIAATDAEAFIGFRLISQLEGIIPALESAHAVYGALELAKTMEKGQDIVICLSGRGDKDVESVAENLPTLGPKIGWDLRF
;
A
#
# COMPACT_ATOMS: atom_id res chain seq x y z
N MET A 1 -28.37 -5.69 -6.51
CA MET A 1 -28.08 -5.74 -7.96
C MET A 1 -29.17 -5.08 -8.81
N GLU A 2 -30.41 -5.57 -8.85
CA GLU A 2 -31.45 -5.05 -9.77
C GLU A 2 -31.77 -3.56 -9.61
N GLY A 3 -31.75 -3.02 -8.38
CA GLY A 3 -31.92 -1.58 -8.15
C GLY A 3 -30.93 -0.71 -8.95
N LEU A 4 -29.67 -1.15 -9.05
CA LEU A 4 -28.63 -0.42 -9.80
C LEU A 4 -28.89 -0.47 -11.30
N LYS A 5 -29.22 -1.65 -11.85
CA LYS A 5 -29.56 -1.80 -13.27
C LYS A 5 -30.76 -0.94 -13.63
N ASN A 6 -31.79 -0.94 -12.78
CA ASN A 6 -33.00 -0.14 -12.97
C ASN A 6 -32.70 1.36 -12.93
N ALA A 7 -31.83 1.83 -12.03
CA ALA A 7 -31.43 3.24 -11.98
C ALA A 7 -30.81 3.71 -13.30
N PHE A 8 -29.82 2.98 -13.83
CA PHE A 8 -29.20 3.30 -15.12
C PHE A 8 -30.17 3.15 -16.31
N ALA A 9 -31.01 2.10 -16.32
CA ALA A 9 -32.00 1.91 -17.36
C ALA A 9 -33.04 3.05 -17.40
N GLN A 10 -33.47 3.53 -16.23
CA GLN A 10 -34.39 4.65 -16.11
C GLN A 10 -33.75 5.96 -16.60
N CYS A 11 -32.50 6.24 -16.21
CA CYS A 11 -31.76 7.40 -16.69
C CYS A 11 -31.61 7.38 -18.22
N LYS A 12 -31.26 6.21 -18.79
CA LYS A 12 -31.18 6.00 -20.24
C LYS A 12 -32.52 6.26 -20.93
N LYS A 13 -33.63 5.80 -20.35
CA LYS A 13 -35.00 6.06 -20.85
C LYS A 13 -35.37 7.55 -20.80
N GLU A 14 -34.90 8.26 -19.78
CA GLU A 14 -35.09 9.70 -19.59
C GLU A 14 -34.13 10.57 -20.43
N GLY A 15 -33.17 9.96 -21.14
CA GLY A 15 -32.21 10.68 -21.99
C GLY A 15 -31.20 11.52 -21.20
N ARG A 16 -30.87 11.10 -19.97
CA ARG A 16 -29.91 11.79 -19.08
C ARG A 16 -28.90 10.81 -18.47
N PRO A 17 -27.72 11.27 -18.04
CA PRO A 17 -26.81 10.43 -17.25
C PRO A 17 -27.40 10.14 -15.86
N ALA A 18 -26.98 9.03 -15.27
CA ALA A 18 -27.18 8.76 -13.84
C ALA A 18 -26.27 9.67 -12.99
N LEU A 19 -26.82 10.28 -11.94
CA LEU A 19 -26.05 10.98 -10.91
C LEU A 19 -25.67 9.99 -9.81
N VAL A 20 -24.38 9.68 -9.71
CA VAL A 20 -23.82 8.81 -8.66
C VAL A 20 -23.10 9.70 -7.66
N THR A 21 -23.43 9.58 -6.37
CA THR A 21 -22.88 10.48 -5.34
C THR A 21 -22.24 9.72 -4.20
N TYR A 22 -21.11 10.20 -3.71
CA TYR A 22 -20.36 9.58 -2.61
C TYR A 22 -20.31 10.47 -1.37
N PHE A 23 -20.43 9.87 -0.19
CA PHE A 23 -19.94 10.46 1.06
C PHE A 23 -19.52 9.38 2.08
N THR A 24 -18.68 9.75 3.05
CA THR A 24 -18.22 8.83 4.10
C THR A 24 -19.28 8.68 5.20
N ALA A 25 -19.64 7.45 5.56
CA ALA A 25 -20.59 7.19 6.64
C ALA A 25 -20.13 7.82 7.96
N GLY A 26 -21.05 8.44 8.69
CA GLY A 26 -20.80 9.16 9.94
C GLY A 26 -19.97 10.43 9.83
N TYR A 27 -19.86 10.99 8.62
CA TYR A 27 -19.38 12.35 8.39
C TYR A 27 -20.54 13.30 8.00
N PRO A 28 -20.64 14.51 8.58
CA PRO A 28 -19.80 15.06 9.66
C PRO A 28 -19.98 14.34 11.00
N THR A 29 -21.19 13.81 11.24
CA THR A 29 -21.57 13.07 12.45
C THR A 29 -22.35 11.78 12.09
N PRO A 30 -22.32 10.74 12.95
CA PRO A 30 -23.14 9.53 12.78
C PRO A 30 -24.64 9.82 12.64
N GLU A 31 -25.15 10.75 13.44
CA GLU A 31 -26.58 11.07 13.55
C GLU A 31 -27.13 11.69 12.25
N GLU A 32 -26.31 12.49 11.55
CA GLU A 32 -26.71 13.15 10.31
C GLU A 32 -26.70 12.21 9.09
N THR A 33 -26.04 11.04 9.17
CA THR A 33 -25.83 10.16 8.00
C THR A 33 -27.15 9.76 7.33
N VAL A 34 -28.16 9.42 8.12
CA VAL A 34 -29.47 8.99 7.60
C VAL A 34 -30.16 10.12 6.86
N ASP A 35 -30.13 11.33 7.42
CA ASP A 35 -30.79 12.49 6.82
C ASP A 35 -30.01 12.97 5.58
N ILE A 36 -28.69 12.84 5.57
CA ILE A 36 -27.85 13.09 4.39
C ILE A 36 -28.19 12.13 3.25
N LEU A 37 -28.36 10.82 3.53
CA LEU A 37 -28.79 9.84 2.51
C LEU A 37 -30.12 10.25 1.85
N LEU A 38 -31.10 10.66 2.67
CA LEU A 38 -32.40 11.12 2.19
C LEU A 38 -32.30 12.45 1.43
N GLY A 39 -31.46 13.38 1.89
CA GLY A 39 -31.20 14.65 1.20
C GLY A 39 -30.55 14.45 -0.17
N MET A 40 -29.62 13.49 -0.30
CA MET A 40 -29.01 13.14 -1.59
C MET A 40 -30.04 12.53 -2.56
N GLU A 41 -30.92 11.65 -2.08
CA GLU A 41 -32.04 11.12 -2.88
C GLU A 41 -32.99 12.25 -3.33
N ALA A 42 -33.40 13.13 -2.40
CA ALA A 42 -34.27 14.27 -2.69
C ALA A 42 -33.64 15.24 -3.71
N GLY A 43 -32.33 15.46 -3.60
CA GLY A 43 -31.54 16.25 -4.55
C GLY A 43 -31.37 15.58 -5.92
N GLY A 44 -31.71 14.29 -6.02
CA GLY A 44 -31.81 13.58 -7.27
C GLY A 44 -30.67 12.63 -7.60
N SER A 45 -29.91 12.19 -6.60
CA SER A 45 -28.98 11.07 -6.76
C SER A 45 -29.73 9.81 -7.23
N ASP A 46 -29.21 9.16 -8.26
CA ASP A 46 -29.77 7.90 -8.80
C ASP A 46 -29.06 6.68 -8.20
N VAL A 47 -27.84 6.84 -7.68
CA VAL A 47 -27.09 5.85 -6.89
C VAL A 47 -26.29 6.60 -5.81
N ILE A 48 -26.24 6.06 -4.60
CA ILE A 48 -25.40 6.58 -3.52
C ILE A 48 -24.30 5.58 -3.16
N GLU A 49 -23.06 6.04 -3.16
CA GLU A 49 -21.88 5.35 -2.64
C GLU A 49 -21.68 5.79 -1.18
N LEU A 50 -21.96 4.89 -0.24
CA LEU A 50 -21.74 5.13 1.18
C LEU A 50 -20.36 4.59 1.56
N GLY A 51 -19.44 5.51 1.88
CA GLY A 51 -18.06 5.21 2.21
C GLY A 51 -17.92 4.48 3.53
N LEU A 52 -17.28 3.32 3.51
CA LEU A 52 -16.81 2.62 4.70
C LEU A 52 -15.50 3.27 5.17
N PRO A 53 -15.46 3.87 6.36
CA PRO A 53 -14.27 4.59 6.79
C PRO A 53 -13.10 3.64 7.03
N PHE A 54 -11.90 4.05 6.58
CA PHE A 54 -10.66 3.30 6.75
C PHE A 54 -9.50 4.22 7.15
N THR A 55 -8.60 3.74 8.00
CA THR A 55 -7.42 4.50 8.47
C THR A 55 -6.40 4.77 7.37
N ASP A 56 -6.27 3.85 6.40
CA ASP A 56 -5.22 3.89 5.38
C ASP A 56 -5.76 3.91 3.94
N PRO A 57 -6.57 4.91 3.56
CA PRO A 57 -7.22 4.92 2.26
C PRO A 57 -6.28 5.42 1.15
N ILE A 58 -5.51 4.51 0.54
CA ILE A 58 -4.40 4.86 -0.37
C ILE A 58 -4.83 5.59 -1.65
N ALA A 59 -6.06 5.35 -2.15
CA ALA A 59 -6.60 5.99 -3.35
C ALA A 59 -7.23 7.36 -3.09
N ASP A 60 -7.58 7.64 -1.83
CA ASP A 60 -8.42 8.77 -1.49
C ASP A 60 -7.60 10.07 -1.48
N GLY A 61 -8.17 11.15 -2.02
CA GLY A 61 -7.59 12.48 -1.90
C GLY A 61 -7.72 13.05 -0.48
N PRO A 62 -7.02 14.16 -0.16
CA PRO A 62 -7.00 14.74 1.19
C PRO A 62 -8.39 15.07 1.77
N THR A 63 -9.36 15.45 0.92
CA THR A 63 -10.74 15.73 1.34
C THR A 63 -11.42 14.49 1.91
N ILE A 64 -11.31 13.35 1.22
CA ILE A 64 -11.95 12.10 1.64
C ILE A 64 -11.15 11.46 2.80
N GLN A 65 -9.83 11.60 2.83
CA GLN A 65 -9.02 11.19 4.00
C GLN A 65 -9.46 11.91 5.29
N LYS A 66 -9.77 13.21 5.20
CA LYS A 66 -10.29 13.98 6.34
C LYS A 66 -11.66 13.48 6.81
N SER A 67 -12.57 13.15 5.89
CA SER A 67 -13.87 12.59 6.27
C SER A 67 -13.75 11.19 6.87
N ASN A 68 -12.88 10.33 6.34
CA ASN A 68 -12.51 9.04 6.95
C ASN A 68 -12.02 9.23 8.39
N THR A 69 -11.03 10.10 8.59
CA THR A 69 -10.45 10.37 9.92
C THR A 69 -11.50 10.85 10.91
N GLN A 70 -12.40 11.75 10.48
CA GLN A 70 -13.45 12.25 11.34
C GLN A 70 -14.51 11.17 11.66
N ALA A 71 -14.92 10.39 10.66
CA ALA A 71 -15.85 9.27 10.87
C ALA A 71 -15.29 8.22 11.85
N LEU A 72 -14.01 7.89 11.74
CA LEU A 72 -13.36 6.97 12.68
C LEU A 72 -13.29 7.56 14.11
N LYS A 73 -13.01 8.86 14.25
CA LYS A 73 -13.08 9.55 15.56
C LYS A 73 -14.50 9.53 16.16
N ASN A 74 -15.52 9.52 15.30
CA ASN A 74 -16.91 9.38 15.71
C ASN A 74 -17.30 7.93 16.06
N GLY A 75 -16.36 6.97 15.99
CA GLY A 75 -16.60 5.57 16.34
C GLY A 75 -17.34 4.77 15.26
N VAL A 76 -17.33 5.24 14.01
CA VAL A 76 -18.02 4.56 12.91
C VAL A 76 -17.32 3.25 12.56
N THR A 77 -18.10 2.19 12.44
CA THR A 77 -17.68 0.84 12.06
C THR A 77 -18.54 0.32 10.91
N VAL A 78 -18.14 -0.80 10.30
CA VAL A 78 -18.98 -1.49 9.30
C VAL A 78 -20.38 -1.82 9.85
N SER A 79 -20.46 -2.25 11.12
CA SER A 79 -21.73 -2.54 11.80
C SER A 79 -22.63 -1.31 11.90
N SER A 80 -22.10 -0.17 12.35
CA SER A 80 -22.90 1.05 12.48
C SER A 80 -23.31 1.59 11.12
N THR A 81 -22.49 1.44 10.09
CA THR A 81 -22.86 1.82 8.71
C THR A 81 -24.03 0.98 8.20
N LEU A 82 -24.07 -0.32 8.50
CA LEU A 82 -25.22 -1.17 8.18
C LEU A 82 -26.49 -0.72 8.90
N GLU A 83 -26.38 -0.32 10.17
CA GLU A 83 -27.51 0.23 10.94
C GLU A 83 -28.01 1.56 10.33
N MET A 84 -27.12 2.46 9.92
CA MET A 84 -27.48 3.70 9.23
C MET A 84 -28.27 3.42 7.95
N VAL A 85 -27.88 2.41 7.16
CA VAL A 85 -28.65 2.01 5.97
C VAL A 85 -30.03 1.45 6.36
N ARG A 86 -30.11 0.59 7.38
CA ARG A 86 -31.41 0.06 7.86
C ARG A 86 -32.36 1.17 8.27
N GLU A 87 -31.86 2.15 9.03
CA GLU A 87 -32.66 3.29 9.46
C GLU A 87 -33.07 4.18 8.29
N ALA A 88 -32.18 4.42 7.31
CA ALA A 88 -32.54 5.15 6.09
C ALA A 88 -33.62 4.43 5.27
N ARG A 89 -33.52 3.10 5.12
CA ARG A 89 -34.57 2.29 4.47
C ARG A 89 -35.91 2.38 5.21
N LYS A 90 -35.92 2.33 6.55
CA LYS A 90 -37.14 2.51 7.35
C LYS A 90 -37.76 3.90 7.17
N LYS A 91 -36.94 4.94 7.01
CA LYS A 91 -37.38 6.31 6.72
C LYS A 91 -37.77 6.55 5.25
N GLY A 92 -37.67 5.54 4.39
CA GLY A 92 -38.19 5.60 3.01
C GLY A 92 -37.13 5.78 1.93
N LEU A 93 -35.83 5.67 2.23
CA LEU A 93 -34.78 5.72 1.20
C LEU A 93 -34.99 4.61 0.16
N THR A 94 -35.20 4.97 -1.11
CA THR A 94 -35.43 4.01 -2.22
C THR A 94 -34.25 3.88 -3.17
N VAL A 95 -33.42 4.91 -3.26
CA VAL A 95 -32.25 4.97 -4.14
C VAL A 95 -31.28 3.81 -3.80
N PRO A 96 -30.70 3.14 -4.81
CA PRO A 96 -29.69 2.13 -4.58
C PRO A 96 -28.48 2.67 -3.79
N VAL A 97 -28.04 1.92 -2.78
CA VAL A 97 -26.87 2.23 -1.95
C VAL A 97 -25.78 1.19 -2.21
N LEU A 98 -24.56 1.65 -2.51
CA LEU A 98 -23.35 0.85 -2.60
C LEU A 98 -22.49 1.11 -1.37
N PHE A 99 -21.82 0.08 -0.86
CA PHE A 99 -20.68 0.30 0.02
C PHE A 99 -19.43 0.51 -0.81
N MET A 100 -18.73 1.62 -0.57
CA MET A 100 -17.45 1.91 -1.19
C MET A 100 -16.36 1.96 -0.11
N GLY A 101 -15.28 1.21 -0.28
CA GLY A 101 -14.21 1.20 0.71
C GLY A 101 -13.04 0.31 0.33
N TYR A 102 -12.20 0.02 1.32
CA TYR A 102 -11.00 -0.80 1.17
C TYR A 102 -11.26 -2.22 1.68
N TYR A 103 -10.47 -3.18 1.21
CA TYR A 103 -10.69 -4.59 1.49
C TYR A 103 -10.44 -4.96 2.96
N ASN A 104 -9.54 -4.25 3.66
CA ASN A 104 -9.16 -4.65 5.02
C ASN A 104 -10.31 -4.62 6.04
N PRO A 105 -11.15 -3.57 6.15
CA PRO A 105 -12.35 -3.61 6.99
C PRO A 105 -13.36 -4.71 6.60
N ILE A 106 -13.45 -5.03 5.30
CA ILE A 106 -14.32 -6.10 4.78
C ILE A 106 -13.81 -7.47 5.23
N LEU A 107 -12.50 -7.69 5.08
CA LEU A 107 -11.81 -8.92 5.50
C LEU A 107 -11.94 -9.13 7.01
N SER A 108 -11.76 -8.08 7.81
CA SER A 108 -11.89 -8.13 9.28
C SER A 108 -13.32 -8.44 9.74
N TYR A 109 -14.33 -7.90 9.05
CA TYR A 109 -15.74 -8.21 9.33
C TYR A 109 -16.14 -9.65 8.94
N GLY A 110 -15.45 -10.21 7.95
CA GLY A 110 -15.76 -11.48 7.31
C GLY A 110 -16.66 -11.29 6.09
N GLU A 111 -16.19 -11.72 4.91
CA GLU A 111 -16.83 -11.46 3.62
C GLU A 111 -18.26 -12.01 3.57
N GLU A 112 -18.45 -13.31 3.81
CA GLU A 112 -19.78 -13.94 3.75
C GLU A 112 -20.77 -13.31 4.73
N LYS A 113 -20.31 -13.00 5.94
CA LYS A 113 -21.12 -12.34 6.97
C LYS A 113 -21.51 -10.94 6.52
N LEU A 114 -20.56 -10.16 5.98
CA LEU A 114 -20.83 -8.82 5.47
C LEU A 114 -21.89 -8.85 4.37
N LEU A 115 -21.76 -9.75 3.41
CA LEU A 115 -22.69 -9.84 2.29
C LEU A 115 -24.12 -10.19 2.75
N LYS A 116 -24.25 -11.12 3.71
CA LYS A 116 -25.55 -11.44 4.31
C LYS A 116 -26.14 -10.21 4.98
N ASP A 117 -25.37 -9.54 5.85
CA ASP A 117 -25.84 -8.40 6.62
C ASP A 117 -26.18 -7.20 5.71
N CYS A 118 -25.39 -6.97 4.65
CA CYS A 118 -25.65 -5.97 3.61
C CYS A 118 -26.97 -6.22 2.88
N LYS A 119 -27.24 -7.46 2.49
CA LYS A 119 -28.51 -7.82 1.84
C LYS A 119 -29.70 -7.54 2.77
N GLU A 120 -29.59 -7.94 4.02
CA GLU A 120 -30.64 -7.70 5.04
C GLU A 120 -30.83 -6.20 5.33
N ALA A 121 -29.75 -5.41 5.29
CA ALA A 121 -29.82 -3.97 5.47
C ALA A 121 -30.40 -3.21 4.28
N GLY A 122 -30.43 -3.82 3.08
CA GLY A 122 -30.87 -3.17 1.85
C GLY A 122 -29.75 -2.43 1.10
N VAL A 123 -28.50 -2.83 1.29
CA VAL A 123 -27.36 -2.45 0.45
C VAL A 123 -27.45 -3.20 -0.88
N ASN A 124 -27.04 -2.58 -1.98
CA ASN A 124 -27.24 -3.10 -3.33
C ASN A 124 -25.99 -3.67 -3.98
N GLY A 125 -24.80 -3.39 -3.43
CA GLY A 125 -23.51 -3.83 -3.96
C GLY A 125 -22.31 -3.16 -3.30
N PHE A 126 -21.14 -3.40 -3.89
CA PHE A 126 -19.85 -2.93 -3.39
C PHE A 126 -18.99 -2.35 -4.52
N ILE A 127 -18.20 -1.34 -4.15
CA ILE A 127 -16.98 -0.91 -4.82
C ILE A 127 -15.85 -1.14 -3.82
N VAL A 128 -14.95 -2.09 -4.10
CA VAL A 128 -13.78 -2.34 -3.25
C VAL A 128 -12.55 -1.81 -3.99
N VAL A 129 -11.99 -0.72 -3.48
CA VAL A 129 -11.07 0.16 -4.22
C VAL A 129 -9.74 -0.54 -4.53
N ASP A 130 -9.30 -1.42 -3.65
CA ASP A 130 -7.99 -2.05 -3.63
C ASP A 130 -8.03 -3.58 -3.79
N LEU A 131 -9.17 -4.16 -4.17
CA LEU A 131 -9.30 -5.62 -4.35
C LEU A 131 -8.84 -6.02 -5.77
N PRO A 132 -7.74 -6.78 -5.92
CA PRO A 132 -7.26 -7.19 -7.24
C PRO A 132 -8.29 -8.10 -7.94
N PRO A 133 -8.44 -8.03 -9.28
CA PRO A 133 -9.40 -8.81 -10.05
C PRO A 133 -9.35 -10.31 -9.78
N GLU A 134 -8.14 -10.84 -9.58
CA GLU A 134 -7.87 -12.24 -9.31
C GLU A 134 -8.57 -12.71 -8.02
N GLU A 135 -8.64 -11.84 -7.01
CA GLU A 135 -9.38 -12.10 -5.76
C GLU A 135 -10.84 -11.67 -5.84
N ALA A 136 -11.10 -10.63 -6.62
CA ALA A 136 -12.44 -10.12 -6.83
C ALA A 136 -13.36 -11.19 -7.43
N VAL A 137 -12.86 -12.19 -8.15
CA VAL A 137 -13.69 -13.31 -8.66
C VAL A 137 -14.42 -14.02 -7.52
N THR A 138 -13.72 -14.39 -6.45
CA THR A 138 -14.30 -15.08 -5.29
C THR A 138 -15.29 -14.19 -4.56
N PHE A 139 -14.89 -12.95 -4.26
CA PHE A 139 -15.76 -11.96 -3.61
C PHE A 139 -17.02 -11.65 -4.44
N ARG A 140 -16.86 -11.49 -5.76
CA ARG A 140 -17.95 -11.26 -6.72
C ARG A 140 -18.89 -12.46 -6.77
N ASN A 141 -18.38 -13.69 -6.76
CA ASN A 141 -19.23 -14.89 -6.72
C ASN A 141 -20.12 -14.91 -5.47
N PHE A 142 -19.59 -14.49 -4.31
CA PHE A 142 -20.42 -14.31 -3.12
C PHE A 142 -21.44 -13.18 -3.32
N CYS A 143 -21.05 -12.05 -3.94
CA CYS A 143 -21.96 -10.93 -4.23
C CYS A 143 -23.15 -11.39 -5.09
N THR A 144 -22.87 -12.08 -6.20
CA THR A 144 -23.91 -12.58 -7.11
C THR A 144 -24.84 -13.56 -6.42
N LYS A 145 -24.32 -14.50 -5.60
CA LYS A 145 -25.15 -15.42 -4.79
C LYS A 145 -26.04 -14.66 -3.81
N GLY A 146 -25.56 -13.54 -3.26
CA GLY A 146 -26.32 -12.65 -2.39
C GLY A 146 -27.36 -11.78 -3.11
N GLY A 147 -27.30 -11.65 -4.45
CA GLY A 147 -28.08 -10.65 -5.20
C GLY A 147 -27.53 -9.22 -5.08
N LEU A 148 -26.27 -9.09 -4.66
CA LEU A 148 -25.51 -7.85 -4.55
C LEU A 148 -24.64 -7.67 -5.81
N SER A 149 -24.40 -6.43 -6.22
CA SER A 149 -23.51 -6.13 -7.35
C SER A 149 -22.07 -5.96 -6.87
N TYR A 150 -21.12 -6.54 -7.58
CA TYR A 150 -19.74 -6.04 -7.55
C TYR A 150 -19.56 -5.03 -8.70
N VAL A 151 -19.01 -3.86 -8.40
CA VAL A 151 -18.76 -2.79 -9.38
C VAL A 151 -17.25 -2.65 -9.55
N PRO A 152 -16.66 -3.15 -10.66
CA PRO A 152 -15.24 -3.06 -10.91
C PRO A 152 -14.83 -1.64 -11.32
N LEU A 153 -13.60 -1.26 -10.97
CA LEU A 153 -12.98 -0.02 -11.40
C LEU A 153 -12.08 -0.27 -12.61
N ILE A 154 -12.15 0.62 -13.61
CA ILE A 154 -11.24 0.67 -14.75
C ILE A 154 -10.55 2.05 -14.76
N ALA A 155 -9.23 2.05 -14.93
CA ALA A 155 -8.43 3.26 -15.05
C ALA A 155 -7.88 3.42 -16.49
N PRO A 156 -7.34 4.60 -16.86
CA PRO A 156 -6.68 4.76 -18.16
C PRO A 156 -5.47 3.82 -18.30
N ALA A 157 -4.86 3.51 -17.15
CA ALA A 157 -3.77 2.57 -16.97
C ALA A 157 -4.24 1.09 -16.84
N SER A 158 -5.42 0.73 -17.35
CA SER A 158 -5.83 -0.67 -17.39
C SER A 158 -5.44 -1.27 -18.74
N SER A 159 -4.60 -2.31 -18.72
CA SER A 159 -4.25 -3.07 -19.93
C SER A 159 -5.49 -3.71 -20.60
N VAL A 160 -5.41 -4.07 -21.88
CA VAL A 160 -6.55 -4.62 -22.63
C VAL A 160 -7.06 -5.93 -22.02
N SER A 161 -6.16 -6.85 -21.65
CA SER A 161 -6.53 -8.12 -21.02
C SER A 161 -7.22 -7.90 -19.67
N ARG A 162 -6.68 -6.99 -18.86
CA ARG A 162 -7.22 -6.62 -17.56
C ARG A 162 -8.58 -5.94 -17.68
N MET A 163 -8.76 -5.05 -18.66
CA MET A 163 -10.03 -4.40 -18.94
C MET A 163 -11.10 -5.43 -19.33
N LYS A 164 -10.77 -6.41 -20.17
CA LYS A 164 -11.70 -7.50 -20.52
C LYS A 164 -12.12 -8.32 -19.30
N LEU A 165 -11.19 -8.64 -18.40
CA LEU A 165 -11.48 -9.32 -17.14
C LEU A 165 -12.40 -8.48 -16.25
N LEU A 166 -12.08 -7.21 -16.02
CA LEU A 166 -12.91 -6.30 -15.21
C LEU A 166 -14.32 -6.14 -15.82
N CYS A 167 -14.42 -5.99 -17.13
CA CYS A 167 -15.71 -5.90 -17.84
C CYS A 167 -16.56 -7.18 -17.70
N SER A 168 -15.93 -8.35 -17.66
CA SER A 168 -16.63 -9.63 -17.47
C SER A 168 -17.15 -9.79 -16.03
N LEU A 169 -16.47 -9.22 -15.05
CA LEU A 169 -16.87 -9.22 -13.63
C LEU A 169 -18.01 -8.24 -13.32
N ALA A 170 -18.23 -7.21 -14.15
CA ALA A 170 -19.24 -6.18 -13.89
C ALA A 170 -20.67 -6.73 -13.92
N ASP A 171 -21.41 -6.62 -12.81
CA ASP A 171 -22.80 -7.11 -12.73
C ASP A 171 -23.85 -6.04 -13.08
N SER A 172 -23.53 -4.75 -12.91
CA SER A 172 -24.48 -3.64 -13.09
C SER A 172 -23.93 -2.52 -13.97
N PHE A 173 -22.89 -1.83 -13.52
CA PHE A 173 -22.17 -0.80 -14.27
C PHE A 173 -20.67 -0.92 -13.99
N ILE A 174 -19.88 -0.18 -14.76
CA ILE A 174 -18.43 -0.08 -14.61
C ILE A 174 -18.10 1.31 -14.08
N TYR A 175 -17.27 1.36 -13.04
CA TYR A 175 -16.72 2.63 -12.56
C TYR A 175 -15.45 2.96 -13.35
N VAL A 176 -15.44 4.06 -14.08
CA VAL A 176 -14.28 4.54 -14.82
C VAL A 176 -13.62 5.69 -14.06
N VAL A 177 -12.41 5.46 -13.59
CA VAL A 177 -11.56 6.48 -12.97
C VAL A 177 -10.89 7.26 -14.10
N SER A 178 -11.15 8.56 -14.19
CA SER A 178 -10.72 9.38 -15.33
C SER A 178 -9.32 9.98 -15.21
N ARG A 179 -8.67 9.86 -14.05
CA ARG A 179 -7.36 10.45 -13.76
C ARG A 179 -6.33 9.40 -13.36
N MET A 180 -5.10 9.66 -13.78
CA MET A 180 -3.90 9.09 -13.17
C MET A 180 -3.64 9.87 -11.86
N GLY A 181 -4.14 9.37 -10.72
CA GLY A 181 -3.92 9.96 -9.39
C GLY A 181 -5.19 10.25 -8.58
N VAL A 182 -5.02 10.80 -7.37
CA VAL A 182 -6.11 10.97 -6.38
C VAL A 182 -7.22 11.94 -6.82
N THR A 183 -8.40 11.75 -6.25
CA THR A 183 -9.57 12.61 -6.45
C THR A 183 -9.31 14.04 -5.94
N GLY A 184 -9.45 15.06 -6.81
CA GLY A 184 -9.50 16.47 -6.38
C GLY A 184 -8.58 17.51 -7.06
N ALA A 185 -7.58 17.15 -7.88
CA ALA A 185 -6.63 18.13 -8.47
C ALA A 185 -6.95 18.57 -9.92
N THR A 186 -7.28 19.85 -10.15
CA THR A 186 -7.39 20.59 -11.45
C THR A 186 -8.31 20.04 -12.57
N GLY A 187 -9.28 20.85 -13.01
CA GLY A 187 -10.50 20.47 -13.74
C GLY A 187 -10.45 20.33 -15.28
N THR A 188 -9.44 19.70 -15.88
CA THR A 188 -9.44 19.41 -17.34
C THR A 188 -9.68 17.94 -17.63
N LEU A 189 -10.63 17.64 -18.54
CA LEU A 189 -10.96 16.28 -18.98
C LEU A 189 -9.72 15.62 -19.60
N ASN A 190 -9.46 14.35 -19.28
CA ASN A 190 -8.42 13.59 -19.96
C ASN A 190 -8.82 13.42 -21.45
N THR A 191 -7.97 13.86 -22.37
CA THR A 191 -8.23 13.77 -23.82
C THR A 191 -8.43 12.33 -24.31
N GLY A 192 -7.88 11.34 -23.60
CA GLY A 192 -8.07 9.92 -23.90
C GLY A 192 -9.32 9.27 -23.27
N LEU A 193 -10.11 10.02 -22.50
CA LEU A 193 -11.31 9.48 -21.84
C LEU A 193 -12.38 8.96 -22.82
N PRO A 194 -12.70 9.63 -23.95
CA PRO A 194 -13.65 9.10 -24.92
C PRO A 194 -13.22 7.73 -25.49
N ASP A 195 -11.95 7.55 -25.80
CA ASP A 195 -11.40 6.28 -26.32
C ASP A 195 -11.40 5.19 -25.26
N LEU A 196 -11.13 5.53 -24.00
CA LEU A 196 -11.27 4.60 -22.88
C LEU A 196 -12.72 4.13 -22.75
N LEU A 197 -13.69 5.05 -22.74
CA LEU A 197 -15.11 4.71 -22.63
C LEU A 197 -15.59 3.86 -23.81
N LYS A 198 -15.13 4.14 -25.02
CA LYS A 198 -15.42 3.31 -26.21
C LYS A 198 -14.97 1.87 -26.01
N ARG A 199 -13.72 1.67 -25.54
CA ARG A 199 -13.18 0.33 -25.25
C ARG A 199 -13.93 -0.37 -24.11
N VAL A 200 -14.28 0.36 -23.05
CA VAL A 200 -15.07 -0.17 -21.93
C VAL A 200 -16.44 -0.65 -22.43
N LYS A 201 -17.14 0.14 -23.26
CA LYS A 201 -18.44 -0.25 -23.84
C LYS A 201 -18.31 -1.47 -24.75
N GLU A 202 -17.28 -1.51 -25.57
CA GLU A 202 -16.98 -2.65 -26.44
C GLU A 202 -16.79 -3.95 -25.64
N TYR A 203 -15.91 -3.94 -24.63
CA TYR A 203 -15.58 -5.15 -23.88
C TYR A 203 -16.62 -5.55 -22.83
N SER A 204 -17.45 -4.61 -22.37
CA SER A 204 -18.49 -4.89 -21.40
C SER A 204 -19.81 -5.38 -22.01
N GLY A 205 -19.96 -5.28 -23.34
CA GLY A 205 -21.23 -5.56 -24.01
C GLY A 205 -22.26 -4.45 -23.79
N ASP A 206 -21.84 -3.19 -23.90
CA ASP A 206 -22.66 -1.99 -23.68
C ASP A 206 -23.26 -1.88 -22.26
N LYS A 207 -22.58 -2.42 -21.25
CA LYS A 207 -22.93 -2.13 -19.85
C LYS A 207 -22.68 -0.64 -19.56
N PRO A 208 -23.51 0.00 -18.72
CA PRO A 208 -23.33 1.41 -18.38
C PRO A 208 -21.94 1.69 -17.78
N ALA A 209 -21.34 2.81 -18.17
CA ALA A 209 -20.10 3.31 -17.60
C ALA A 209 -20.36 4.61 -16.83
N ALA A 210 -20.01 4.61 -15.54
CA ALA A 210 -20.06 5.81 -14.69
C ALA A 210 -18.66 6.38 -14.52
N VAL A 211 -18.48 7.67 -14.76
CA VAL A 211 -17.16 8.31 -14.73
C VAL A 211 -17.00 9.16 -13.46
N GLY A 212 -15.97 8.87 -12.68
CA GLY A 212 -15.50 9.75 -11.61
C GLY A 212 -14.43 10.71 -12.12
N PHE A 213 -14.73 12.01 -12.14
CA PHE A 213 -13.87 13.08 -12.69
C PHE A 213 -13.82 14.32 -11.80
N GLY A 214 -13.42 14.23 -10.52
CA GLY A 214 -13.25 15.43 -9.65
C GLY A 214 -14.35 16.49 -9.83
N VAL A 215 -15.59 16.05 -10.06
CA VAL A 215 -16.66 16.87 -10.59
C VAL A 215 -17.14 17.75 -9.45
N SER A 216 -17.18 19.05 -9.67
CA SER A 216 -17.53 20.01 -8.63
C SER A 216 -18.61 21.00 -9.08
N THR A 217 -18.66 21.29 -10.39
CA THR A 217 -19.59 22.24 -10.98
C THR A 217 -20.56 21.55 -11.95
N ARG A 218 -21.64 22.25 -12.28
CA ARG A 218 -22.59 21.83 -13.32
C ARG A 218 -21.92 21.67 -14.68
N ASP A 219 -21.01 22.57 -15.05
CA ASP A 219 -20.34 22.50 -16.35
C ASP A 219 -19.43 21.27 -16.45
N HIS A 220 -18.74 20.91 -15.36
CA HIS A 220 -18.00 19.65 -15.28
C HIS A 220 -18.94 18.46 -15.46
N PHE A 221 -20.07 18.45 -14.74
CA PHE A 221 -21.07 17.38 -14.87
C PHE A 221 -21.57 17.24 -16.31
N LEU A 222 -21.96 18.35 -16.96
CA LEU A 222 -22.43 18.35 -18.34
C LEU A 222 -21.35 17.91 -19.35
N SER A 223 -20.08 18.21 -19.08
CA SER A 223 -18.98 17.78 -19.94
C SER A 223 -18.80 16.26 -19.94
N VAL A 224 -18.91 15.62 -18.76
CA VAL A 224 -18.79 14.17 -18.60
C VAL A 224 -20.07 13.46 -19.08
N ALA A 225 -21.23 14.05 -18.80
CA ALA A 225 -22.55 13.57 -19.22
C ALA A 225 -22.69 13.37 -20.74
N LYS A 226 -21.90 14.08 -21.55
CA LYS A 226 -21.91 13.95 -23.01
C LYS A 226 -21.37 12.60 -23.49
N ILE A 227 -20.51 11.95 -22.70
CA ILE A 227 -19.75 10.76 -23.13
C ILE A 227 -19.95 9.54 -22.22
N ALA A 228 -20.51 9.71 -21.01
CA ALA A 228 -20.71 8.66 -20.03
C ALA A 228 -22.18 8.42 -19.69
N ASP A 229 -22.52 7.20 -19.28
CA ASP A 229 -23.89 6.83 -18.88
C ASP A 229 -24.21 7.27 -17.44
N GLY A 230 -23.17 7.55 -16.63
CA GLY A 230 -23.28 8.13 -15.30
C GLY A 230 -22.12 9.04 -14.95
N VAL A 231 -22.34 9.96 -14.02
CA VAL A 231 -21.34 10.92 -13.52
C VAL A 231 -21.23 10.76 -12.00
N VAL A 232 -20.01 10.51 -11.51
CA VAL A 232 -19.73 10.32 -10.09
C VAL A 232 -19.21 11.60 -9.44
N ILE A 233 -19.81 11.99 -8.30
CA ILE A 233 -19.44 13.15 -7.50
C ILE A 233 -19.19 12.73 -6.05
N GLY A 234 -17.94 12.81 -5.60
CA GLY A 234 -17.56 12.49 -4.21
C GLY A 234 -16.99 13.66 -3.44
N SER A 235 -15.78 14.10 -3.77
CA SER A 235 -15.06 15.13 -2.99
C SER A 235 -15.85 16.42 -2.80
N GLN A 236 -16.64 16.86 -3.79
CA GLN A 236 -17.46 18.07 -3.66
C GLN A 236 -18.65 17.88 -2.70
N ILE A 237 -19.21 16.67 -2.57
CA ILE A 237 -20.24 16.38 -1.57
C ILE A 237 -19.64 16.52 -0.17
N ILE A 238 -18.46 15.94 0.07
CA ILE A 238 -17.74 16.08 1.33
C ILE A 238 -17.44 17.57 1.64
N THR A 239 -16.96 18.34 0.66
CA THR A 239 -16.75 19.79 0.84
C THR A 239 -18.05 20.52 1.20
N THR A 240 -19.16 20.19 0.53
CA THR A 240 -20.47 20.78 0.81
C THR A 240 -20.94 20.47 2.23
N LEU A 241 -20.73 19.24 2.71
CA LEU A 241 -21.00 18.85 4.10
C LEU A 241 -20.09 19.57 5.10
N ALA A 242 -18.82 19.79 4.76
CA ALA A 242 -17.86 20.48 5.61
C ALA A 242 -18.19 21.98 5.77
N GLU A 243 -18.76 22.61 4.74
CA GLU A 243 -19.14 24.03 4.72
C GLU A 243 -20.54 24.29 5.29
N ALA A 244 -21.36 23.24 5.45
CA ALA A 244 -22.71 23.36 5.99
C ALA A 244 -22.69 23.70 7.49
N ALA A 245 -23.67 24.50 7.92
CA ALA A 245 -23.92 24.69 9.35
C ALA A 245 -24.32 23.35 10.00
N PRO A 246 -24.01 23.12 11.29
CA PRO A 246 -24.37 21.88 11.98
C PRO A 246 -25.87 21.54 11.83
N GLY A 247 -26.17 20.29 11.45
CA GLY A 247 -27.55 19.85 11.21
C GLY A 247 -28.18 20.35 9.90
N GLN A 248 -27.46 21.13 9.09
CA GLN A 248 -27.90 21.56 7.75
C GLN A 248 -27.25 20.76 6.62
N GLY A 249 -26.42 19.75 6.93
CA GLY A 249 -25.70 18.95 5.94
C GLY A 249 -26.62 18.33 4.88
N ALA A 250 -27.71 17.69 5.32
CA ALA A 250 -28.70 17.06 4.45
C ALA A 250 -29.30 18.03 3.41
N LYS A 251 -29.69 19.23 3.86
CA LYS A 251 -30.26 20.26 3.00
C LYS A 251 -29.21 20.82 2.02
N ALA A 252 -27.98 21.03 2.49
CA ALA A 252 -26.90 21.54 1.64
C ALA A 252 -26.56 20.57 0.49
N VAL A 253 -26.52 19.26 0.77
CA VAL A 253 -26.29 18.26 -0.28
C VAL A 253 -27.49 18.09 -1.20
N GLU A 254 -28.72 18.19 -0.68
CA GLU A 254 -29.94 18.21 -1.51
C GLU A 254 -29.89 19.34 -2.54
N GLU A 255 -29.64 20.58 -2.10
CA GLU A 255 -29.54 21.75 -2.95
C GLU A 255 -28.40 21.63 -3.97
N TYR A 256 -27.24 21.11 -3.54
CA TYR A 256 -26.10 20.88 -4.42
C TYR A 256 -26.41 19.84 -5.52
N CYS A 257 -26.95 18.68 -5.14
CA CYS A 257 -27.33 17.62 -6.07
C CYS A 257 -28.39 18.10 -7.07
N ALA A 258 -29.40 18.83 -6.60
CA ALA A 258 -30.44 19.39 -7.48
C ALA A 258 -29.83 20.38 -8.49
N LYS A 259 -28.94 21.26 -8.04
CA LYS A 259 -28.24 22.25 -8.88
C LYS A 259 -27.35 21.59 -9.93
N VAL A 260 -26.57 20.59 -9.55
CA VAL A 260 -25.64 19.92 -10.49
C VAL A 260 -26.41 19.05 -11.48
N GLY A 261 -27.41 18.29 -11.02
CA GLY A 261 -28.26 17.43 -11.85
C GLY A 261 -29.28 18.17 -12.72
N GLY A 262 -29.58 19.44 -12.42
CA GLY A 262 -30.49 20.27 -13.23
C GLY A 262 -31.97 20.07 -12.96
N ARG A 263 -32.32 19.58 -11.77
CA ARG A 263 -33.70 19.47 -11.29
C ARG A 263 -34.03 20.80 -10.58
N ARG A 264 -35.11 21.49 -10.98
CA ARG A 264 -35.44 22.88 -10.57
C ARG A 264 -35.59 23.03 -9.04
N GLY A 265 -34.98 24.09 -8.47
CA GLY A 265 -35.23 24.53 -7.08
C GLY A 265 -34.32 25.61 -6.47
N ALA A 266 -33.10 25.85 -6.98
CA ALA A 266 -32.14 26.77 -6.33
C ALA A 266 -32.15 28.22 -6.89
N PRO A 267 -32.00 29.26 -6.05
CA PRO A 267 -32.03 30.67 -6.47
C PRO A 267 -30.80 31.04 -7.32
N ASN A 268 -31.05 31.81 -8.37
CA ASN A 268 -30.04 32.34 -9.29
C ASN A 268 -29.08 33.31 -8.58
N GLY A 269 -27.80 32.97 -8.60
CA GLY A 269 -26.67 33.85 -8.34
C GLY A 269 -25.41 32.99 -8.27
N GLY A 270 -24.38 33.13 -9.10
CA GLY A 270 -23.91 34.24 -9.91
C GLY A 270 -22.39 34.26 -9.67
N LEU A 271 -21.62 33.87 -10.69
CA LEU A 271 -20.19 34.16 -10.95
C LEU A 271 -19.62 33.09 -11.90
N THR A 272 -19.97 33.20 -13.18
CA THR A 272 -19.17 32.64 -14.28
C THR A 272 -17.94 33.52 -14.47
N ARG A 273 -16.74 32.94 -14.47
CA ARG A 273 -15.54 33.56 -15.01
C ARG A 273 -15.21 32.82 -16.30
N GLU A 274 -15.56 33.43 -17.43
CA GLU A 274 -15.21 32.96 -18.77
C GLU A 274 -13.69 33.02 -18.96
N VAL A 275 -13.13 31.96 -19.55
CA VAL A 275 -11.85 32.03 -20.27
C VAL A 275 -12.11 31.43 -21.65
N GLY A 276 -12.07 32.28 -22.67
CA GLY A 276 -12.36 31.92 -24.05
C GLY A 276 -11.26 31.06 -24.68
N ILE A 277 -11.67 30.08 -25.49
CA ILE A 277 -10.80 29.32 -26.39
C ILE A 277 -11.36 29.52 -27.79
N VAL A 278 -10.51 30.03 -28.69
CA VAL A 278 -10.76 30.12 -30.14
C VAL A 278 -10.19 28.85 -30.77
N GLU A 279 -11.06 28.05 -31.38
CA GLU A 279 -10.68 26.91 -32.21
C GLU A 279 -10.32 27.37 -33.63
N THR A 280 -9.32 26.75 -34.24
CA THR A 280 -9.21 26.63 -35.70
C THR A 280 -8.87 25.17 -36.03
N ILE A 281 -9.78 24.51 -36.73
CA ILE A 281 -9.68 23.12 -37.20
C ILE A 281 -9.21 23.15 -38.67
N HIS A 282 -8.23 22.33 -39.01
CA HIS A 282 -7.99 21.90 -40.39
C HIS A 282 -8.23 20.40 -40.49
N GLU A 283 -9.13 20.01 -41.38
CA GLU A 283 -9.41 18.63 -41.79
C GLU A 283 -8.28 18.11 -42.69
N ASP A 284 -7.94 16.83 -42.54
CA ASP A 284 -7.24 16.09 -43.59
C ASP A 284 -7.77 14.66 -43.69
N THR A 285 -8.12 14.27 -44.92
CA THR A 285 -8.75 13.00 -45.29
C THR A 285 -7.70 11.99 -45.75
N GLY A 286 -7.79 10.73 -45.30
CA GLY A 286 -6.91 9.65 -45.76
C GLY A 286 -7.52 8.25 -45.62
N THR A 287 -7.58 7.53 -46.74
CA THR A 287 -8.39 6.34 -47.07
C THR A 287 -7.86 4.95 -46.62
N ASN A 288 -8.82 4.04 -46.38
CA ASN A 288 -8.93 2.59 -46.68
C ASN A 288 -7.73 1.61 -46.57
N GLY A 289 -7.99 0.50 -45.85
CA GLY A 289 -7.31 -0.80 -46.01
C GLY A 289 -8.17 -1.94 -45.42
N LYS A 290 -8.38 -3.01 -46.20
CA LYS A 290 -9.42 -4.05 -46.08
C LYS A 290 -8.97 -5.33 -45.34
N ASP A 291 -9.99 -6.02 -44.82
CA ASP A 291 -10.26 -7.47 -44.68
C ASP A 291 -9.22 -8.42 -44.05
N VAL A 292 -9.63 -9.09 -42.95
CA VAL A 292 -9.32 -10.53 -42.71
C VAL A 292 -10.55 -11.25 -42.11
N HIS A 293 -10.74 -12.46 -42.63
CA HIS A 293 -11.82 -13.44 -42.51
C HIS A 293 -11.87 -14.15 -41.15
N VAL A 294 -13.06 -14.67 -40.79
CA VAL A 294 -13.34 -15.41 -39.54
C VAL A 294 -13.81 -16.82 -39.92
N ASP A 295 -13.10 -17.85 -39.46
CA ASP A 295 -13.51 -19.26 -39.60
C ASP A 295 -13.79 -19.88 -38.23
N GLY A 296 -15.07 -20.20 -37.94
CA GLY A 296 -15.41 -21.18 -36.89
C GLY A 296 -16.69 -20.94 -36.10
N VAL A 297 -17.63 -21.89 -36.19
CA VAL A 297 -18.89 -21.95 -35.42
C VAL A 297 -18.68 -22.84 -34.19
N VAL A 298 -19.01 -22.32 -33.00
CA VAL A 298 -19.03 -23.11 -31.75
C VAL A 298 -20.44 -23.66 -31.53
N ARG A 299 -20.54 -24.98 -31.32
CA ARG A 299 -21.75 -25.67 -30.84
C ARG A 299 -21.65 -25.85 -29.32
N ASP A 300 -22.80 -25.71 -28.68
CA ASP A 300 -23.03 -25.82 -27.24
C ASP A 300 -22.74 -27.24 -26.72
N HIS A 301 -22.09 -27.35 -25.54
CA HIS A 301 -22.35 -28.34 -24.47
C HIS A 301 -21.31 -28.24 -23.33
N GLY A 302 -21.81 -28.11 -22.09
CA GLY A 302 -21.15 -28.61 -20.87
C GLY A 302 -20.58 -27.53 -19.94
N LEU A 303 -21.11 -27.46 -18.71
CA LEU A 303 -20.57 -26.68 -17.60
C LEU A 303 -19.11 -27.10 -17.31
N GLY A 304 -18.16 -26.29 -17.79
CA GLY A 304 -16.73 -26.40 -17.48
C GLY A 304 -16.35 -25.76 -16.12
N PRO A 305 -15.08 -25.89 -15.70
CA PRO A 305 -14.57 -25.33 -14.43
C PRO A 305 -14.85 -23.83 -14.33
N GLY A 306 -15.07 -23.30 -13.13
CA GLY A 306 -15.49 -21.92 -12.92
C GLY A 306 -14.44 -20.92 -13.41
N LEU A 307 -14.82 -19.66 -13.67
CA LEU A 307 -13.87 -18.61 -14.07
C LEU A 307 -12.71 -18.44 -13.08
N ALA A 308 -12.96 -18.71 -11.79
CA ALA A 308 -11.94 -18.76 -10.74
C ALA A 308 -10.95 -19.89 -11.00
N ASP A 309 -11.43 -21.12 -11.17
CA ASP A 309 -10.62 -22.30 -11.50
C ASP A 309 -9.88 -22.11 -12.84
N GLN A 310 -10.45 -21.38 -13.80
CA GLN A 310 -9.80 -21.09 -15.09
C GLN A 310 -8.74 -20.00 -14.96
N LEU A 311 -8.88 -19.02 -14.07
CA LEU A 311 -7.87 -17.99 -13.80
C LEU A 311 -6.75 -18.52 -12.90
N GLU A 312 -7.09 -19.40 -11.95
CA GLU A 312 -6.13 -20.15 -11.15
C GLU A 312 -5.39 -21.17 -12.03
N ALA A 313 -6.10 -21.89 -12.92
CA ALA A 313 -5.50 -22.75 -13.94
C ALA A 313 -4.76 -21.99 -15.06
N LEU A 314 -5.08 -20.73 -15.36
CA LEU A 314 -4.23 -19.90 -16.22
C LEU A 314 -2.92 -19.50 -15.52
N ASN A 315 -2.91 -19.49 -14.17
CA ASN A 315 -1.71 -19.31 -13.35
C ASN A 315 -1.01 -20.64 -13.01
N THR A 316 -1.63 -21.80 -13.18
CA THR A 316 -1.04 -23.12 -12.83
C THR A 316 -0.90 -24.12 -13.99
N ASP A 317 -1.65 -24.00 -15.08
CA ASP A 317 -1.70 -24.95 -16.21
C ASP A 317 -1.31 -24.35 -17.58
N GLY A 318 -0.78 -23.13 -17.62
CA GLY A 318 0.22 -22.78 -18.64
C GLY A 318 1.55 -23.46 -18.30
N PRO A 319 2.53 -23.60 -19.21
CA PRO A 319 3.88 -23.91 -18.77
C PRO A 319 4.23 -22.86 -17.72
N VAL A 320 4.37 -23.27 -16.45
CA VAL A 320 4.88 -22.40 -15.39
C VAL A 320 6.18 -21.88 -15.97
N ASP A 321 6.21 -20.60 -16.35
CA ASP A 321 7.46 -19.97 -16.63
C ASP A 321 8.21 -20.04 -15.30
N ALA A 322 9.15 -20.98 -15.20
CA ALA A 322 9.95 -21.13 -14.00
C ALA A 322 10.74 -19.84 -13.71
N ALA A 323 10.78 -18.90 -14.66
CA ALA A 323 11.31 -17.56 -14.50
C ALA A 323 10.28 -16.53 -13.99
N ALA A 324 8.97 -16.78 -13.96
CA ALA A 324 7.98 -15.83 -13.45
C ALA A 324 8.11 -15.65 -11.93
N VAL A 325 8.08 -14.40 -11.46
CA VAL A 325 8.21 -14.08 -10.04
C VAL A 325 6.88 -14.42 -9.33
N PRO A 326 6.90 -15.21 -8.25
CA PRO A 326 5.68 -15.50 -7.50
C PRO A 326 5.03 -14.21 -6.99
N THR A 327 3.75 -14.03 -7.30
CA THR A 327 2.95 -12.90 -6.81
C THR A 327 2.59 -13.02 -5.33
N ARG A 328 2.77 -14.22 -4.76
CA ARG A 328 2.43 -14.58 -3.37
C ARG A 328 3.46 -15.51 -2.73
N PHE A 329 3.42 -15.53 -1.39
CA PHE A 329 4.15 -16.41 -0.50
C PHE A 329 3.14 -17.14 0.42
N GLY A 330 2.62 -18.27 -0.02
CA GLY A 330 1.42 -18.85 0.60
C GLY A 330 0.21 -17.94 0.37
N GLU A 331 -0.52 -17.57 1.42
CA GLU A 331 -1.66 -16.65 1.29
C GLU A 331 -1.27 -15.16 1.26
N PHE A 332 -0.02 -14.83 1.59
CA PHE A 332 0.49 -13.45 1.70
C PHE A 332 1.05 -12.94 0.37
N GLY A 333 1.06 -11.62 0.18
CA GLY A 333 1.50 -11.00 -1.08
C GLY A 333 0.34 -10.32 -1.81
N GLY A 334 0.32 -10.44 -3.14
CA GLY A 334 -0.71 -9.85 -3.99
C GLY A 334 -0.48 -8.37 -4.32
N GLN A 335 -1.47 -7.78 -5.00
CA GLN A 335 -1.47 -6.40 -5.48
C GLN A 335 -2.77 -5.72 -5.05
N TYR A 336 -2.93 -5.51 -3.73
CA TYR A 336 -4.09 -4.87 -3.14
C TYR A 336 -4.06 -3.35 -3.30
N VAL A 337 -4.09 -2.91 -4.55
CA VAL A 337 -3.92 -1.50 -4.93
C VAL A 337 -5.06 -1.02 -5.80
N PRO A 338 -5.31 0.30 -5.84
CA PRO A 338 -6.23 0.88 -6.81
C PRO A 338 -5.77 0.58 -8.21
N GLU A 339 -6.74 0.41 -9.12
CA GLU A 339 -6.48 0.08 -10.52
C GLU A 339 -5.51 1.05 -11.21
N SER A 340 -5.46 2.31 -10.78
CA SER A 340 -4.50 3.31 -11.30
C SER A 340 -3.02 2.99 -11.03
N LEU A 341 -2.70 2.10 -10.08
CA LEU A 341 -1.33 1.67 -9.78
C LEU A 341 -0.88 0.45 -10.60
N MET A 342 -1.79 -0.24 -11.30
CA MET A 342 -1.48 -1.54 -11.90
C MET A 342 -0.42 -1.48 -12.99
N ASP A 343 -0.50 -0.53 -13.92
CA ASP A 343 0.55 -0.37 -14.95
C ASP A 343 1.92 -0.03 -14.35
N CYS A 344 1.94 0.73 -13.24
CA CYS A 344 3.20 1.04 -12.55
C CYS A 344 3.88 -0.25 -12.06
N LEU A 345 3.08 -1.18 -11.54
CA LEU A 345 3.55 -2.47 -11.05
C LEU A 345 3.89 -3.43 -12.19
N SER A 346 3.13 -3.43 -13.28
CA SER A 346 3.40 -4.26 -14.47
C SER A 346 4.69 -3.85 -15.16
N GLU A 347 4.94 -2.55 -15.39
CA GLU A 347 6.21 -2.06 -15.96
C GLU A 347 7.38 -2.42 -15.05
N LEU A 348 7.20 -2.25 -13.74
CA LEU A 348 8.21 -2.61 -12.74
C LEU A 348 8.53 -4.11 -12.76
N GLU A 349 7.51 -4.96 -12.84
CA GLU A 349 7.65 -6.41 -12.90
C GLU A 349 8.36 -6.85 -14.18
N GLU A 350 7.95 -6.35 -15.34
CA GLU A 350 8.61 -6.63 -16.61
C GLU A 350 10.08 -6.19 -16.60
N GLY A 351 10.35 -5.00 -16.07
CA GLY A 351 11.71 -4.49 -15.90
C GLY A 351 12.55 -5.39 -14.99
N PHE A 352 11.98 -5.82 -13.87
CA PHE A 352 12.66 -6.70 -12.93
C PHE A 352 12.93 -8.09 -13.51
N ASN A 353 11.95 -8.67 -14.21
CA ASN A 353 12.08 -9.97 -14.88
C ASN A 353 13.21 -9.98 -15.92
N LYS A 354 13.47 -8.84 -16.58
CA LYS A 354 14.59 -8.68 -17.51
C LYS A 354 15.95 -8.63 -16.83
N ILE A 355 16.06 -8.16 -15.58
CA ILE A 355 17.34 -7.96 -14.90
C ILE A 355 17.71 -9.06 -13.89
N LYS A 356 16.73 -9.79 -13.35
CA LYS A 356 16.96 -10.70 -12.22
C LYS A 356 17.94 -11.83 -12.54
N ASP A 357 17.94 -12.31 -13.79
CA ASP A 357 18.82 -13.37 -14.28
C ASP A 357 19.84 -12.87 -15.33
N ASP A 358 19.92 -11.56 -15.57
CA ASP A 358 20.86 -10.96 -16.53
C ASP A 358 22.27 -10.84 -15.93
N PRO A 359 23.27 -11.58 -16.43
CA PRO A 359 24.64 -11.48 -15.94
C PRO A 359 25.22 -10.08 -16.08
N ALA A 360 24.87 -9.34 -17.14
CA ALA A 360 25.40 -8.00 -17.38
C ALA A 360 24.89 -7.00 -16.34
N PHE A 361 23.62 -7.10 -15.92
CA PHE A 361 23.09 -6.32 -14.81
C PHE A 361 23.86 -6.60 -13.52
N TRP A 362 24.08 -7.88 -13.20
CA TRP A 362 24.77 -8.24 -11.96
C TRP A 362 26.26 -7.89 -11.98
N GLU A 363 26.92 -7.95 -13.14
CA GLU A 363 28.27 -7.44 -13.33
C GLU A 363 28.30 -5.92 -13.06
N GLU A 364 27.41 -5.14 -13.68
CA GLU A 364 27.26 -3.70 -13.42
C GLU A 364 27.05 -3.43 -11.92
N TYR A 365 26.09 -4.12 -11.29
CA TYR A 365 25.80 -4.00 -9.86
C TYR A 365 27.06 -4.26 -9.00
N ARG A 366 27.82 -5.31 -9.33
CA ARG A 366 29.06 -5.68 -8.61
C ARG A 366 30.20 -4.68 -8.81
N THR A 367 30.23 -3.91 -9.90
CA THR A 367 31.26 -2.85 -10.07
C THR A 367 31.20 -1.79 -8.98
N TYR A 368 30.05 -1.63 -8.32
CA TYR A 368 29.86 -0.67 -7.23
C TYR A 368 30.19 -1.23 -5.84
N TYR A 369 30.57 -2.50 -5.72
CA TYR A 369 30.90 -3.12 -4.42
C TYR A 369 32.00 -2.35 -3.66
N PRO A 370 33.12 -1.94 -4.29
CA PRO A 370 34.13 -1.14 -3.60
C PRO A 370 33.59 0.19 -3.06
N TRP A 371 32.66 0.82 -3.79
CA TRP A 371 32.03 2.08 -3.35
C TRP A 371 31.02 1.86 -2.23
N MET A 372 30.33 0.71 -2.21
CA MET A 372 29.39 0.34 -1.16
C MET A 372 30.06 -0.22 0.10
N GLY A 373 31.34 -0.63 0.03
CA GLY A 373 32.04 -1.32 1.11
C GLY A 373 31.77 -2.84 1.15
N ARG A 374 31.56 -3.48 -0.01
CA ARG A 374 31.28 -4.92 -0.12
C ARG A 374 32.51 -5.72 -0.63
N PRO A 375 32.65 -7.01 -0.25
CA PRO A 375 31.76 -7.77 0.64
C PRO A 375 31.78 -7.27 2.09
N GLY A 376 30.63 -7.31 2.76
CA GLY A 376 30.51 -6.85 4.14
C GLY A 376 31.27 -7.76 5.10
N GLN A 377 31.91 -7.21 6.14
CA GLN A 377 32.71 -8.00 7.06
C GLN A 377 31.85 -8.97 7.92
N LEU A 378 32.42 -10.13 8.23
CA LEU A 378 31.89 -11.09 9.21
C LEU A 378 33.00 -11.43 10.21
N HIS A 379 32.76 -11.19 11.49
CA HIS A 379 33.73 -11.47 12.54
C HIS A 379 33.07 -11.97 13.82
N LEU A 380 33.85 -12.67 14.64
CA LEU A 380 33.44 -13.15 15.95
C LEU A 380 33.44 -11.99 16.95
N ALA A 381 32.35 -11.81 17.68
CA ALA A 381 32.25 -10.88 18.81
C ALA A 381 32.68 -11.61 20.08
N GLU A 382 33.97 -11.61 20.36
CA GLU A 382 34.60 -12.43 21.40
C GLU A 382 34.05 -12.11 22.79
N ARG A 383 33.98 -10.82 23.16
CA ARG A 383 33.53 -10.39 24.48
C ARG A 383 32.02 -10.54 24.66
N LEU A 384 31.26 -10.36 23.60
CA LEU A 384 29.82 -10.61 23.59
C LEU A 384 29.51 -12.11 23.71
N THR A 385 30.31 -12.96 23.06
CA THR A 385 30.24 -14.43 23.18
C THR A 385 30.54 -14.87 24.61
N GLU A 386 31.63 -14.37 25.19
CA GLU A 386 32.00 -14.64 26.60
C GLU A 386 30.89 -14.21 27.56
N HIS A 387 30.30 -13.02 27.33
CA HIS A 387 29.19 -12.52 28.14
C HIS A 387 27.94 -13.39 28.04
N ALA A 388 27.61 -13.90 26.86
CA ALA A 388 26.45 -14.75 26.64
C ALA A 388 26.61 -16.15 27.28
N GLY A 389 27.84 -16.66 27.35
CA GLY A 389 28.18 -17.92 28.01
C GLY A 389 27.77 -19.21 27.26
N GLY A 390 27.16 -19.08 26.07
CA GLY A 390 26.67 -20.18 25.23
C GLY A 390 27.29 -20.20 23.84
N ALA A 391 26.47 -20.09 22.79
CA ALA A 391 26.92 -20.10 21.40
C ALA A 391 27.89 -18.95 21.03
N ASN A 392 28.72 -19.16 20.02
CA ASN A 392 29.55 -18.13 19.41
C ASN A 392 28.67 -17.11 18.69
N ILE A 393 28.93 -15.82 18.93
CA ILE A 393 28.18 -14.73 18.31
C ILE A 393 29.03 -14.08 17.22
N TRP A 394 28.54 -14.10 16.00
CA TRP A 394 29.16 -13.50 14.81
C TRP A 394 28.37 -12.27 14.37
N LEU A 395 29.07 -11.22 13.94
CA LEU A 395 28.45 -9.98 13.48
C LEU A 395 28.64 -9.82 11.97
N LYS A 396 27.53 -9.83 11.21
CA LYS A 396 27.51 -9.44 9.80
C LYS A 396 27.36 -7.92 9.71
N ARG A 397 28.43 -7.25 9.29
CA ARG A 397 28.66 -5.81 9.45
C ARG A 397 28.09 -4.92 8.33
N GLU A 398 26.77 -4.93 8.18
CA GLU A 398 26.09 -4.03 7.23
C GLU A 398 26.08 -2.55 7.70
N ASP A 399 26.43 -2.31 8.97
CA ASP A 399 26.70 -0.99 9.55
C ASP A 399 27.90 -0.27 8.92
N LEU A 400 28.83 -1.03 8.33
CA LEU A 400 30.03 -0.52 7.65
C LEU A 400 29.80 -0.18 6.17
N ASN A 401 28.62 -0.50 5.63
CA ASN A 401 28.30 -0.13 4.26
C ASN A 401 28.37 1.39 4.07
N HIS A 402 28.61 1.83 2.84
CA HIS A 402 28.40 3.23 2.48
C HIS A 402 26.96 3.65 2.86
N THR A 403 26.82 4.89 3.33
CA THR A 403 25.63 5.45 4.02
C THR A 403 25.34 4.90 5.43
N GLY A 404 25.94 3.78 5.83
CA GLY A 404 25.91 3.25 7.21
C GLY A 404 24.81 2.22 7.49
N SER A 405 24.21 1.62 6.45
CA SER A 405 23.23 0.55 6.63
C SER A 405 23.07 -0.36 5.40
N HIS A 406 22.35 -1.47 5.58
CA HIS A 406 21.94 -2.38 4.51
C HIS A 406 21.06 -1.73 3.41
N LYS A 407 20.51 -0.53 3.62
CA LYS A 407 19.58 0.11 2.66
C LYS A 407 20.23 0.42 1.32
N ILE A 408 21.55 0.66 1.28
CA ILE A 408 22.28 0.94 0.05
C ILE A 408 22.22 -0.21 -0.97
N ASN A 409 22.11 -1.46 -0.50
CA ASN A 409 22.02 -2.65 -1.37
C ASN A 409 20.79 -2.56 -2.27
N ASN A 410 19.64 -2.27 -1.67
CA ASN A 410 18.37 -2.13 -2.38
C ASN A 410 18.31 -0.86 -3.23
N ALA A 411 18.76 0.28 -2.68
CA ALA A 411 18.75 1.55 -3.41
C ALA A 411 19.58 1.48 -4.70
N LEU A 412 20.75 0.84 -4.68
CA LEU A 412 21.55 0.63 -5.89
C LEU A 412 20.84 -0.29 -6.88
N GLY A 413 20.21 -1.37 -6.42
CA GLY A 413 19.57 -2.31 -7.34
C GLY A 413 18.41 -1.67 -8.09
N GLN A 414 17.57 -0.94 -7.35
CA GLN A 414 16.41 -0.26 -7.92
C GLN A 414 16.76 0.94 -8.78
N ILE A 415 17.81 1.71 -8.47
CA ILE A 415 18.20 2.82 -9.37
C ILE A 415 18.81 2.33 -10.69
N LEU A 416 19.52 1.20 -10.69
CA LEU A 416 19.98 0.57 -11.93
C LEU A 416 18.80 0.03 -12.75
N LEU A 417 17.80 -0.56 -12.08
CA LEU A 417 16.53 -0.93 -12.72
C LEU A 417 15.82 0.30 -13.33
N ALA A 418 15.69 1.38 -12.56
CA ALA A 418 15.06 2.61 -13.01
C ALA A 418 15.74 3.21 -14.27
N ARG A 419 17.08 3.20 -14.30
CA ARG A 419 17.86 3.64 -15.47
C ARG A 419 17.58 2.79 -16.71
N ARG A 420 17.44 1.47 -16.54
CA ARG A 420 17.12 0.55 -17.64
C ARG A 420 15.68 0.67 -18.12
N LEU A 421 14.78 1.08 -17.24
CA LEU A 421 13.41 1.48 -17.56
C LEU A 421 13.32 2.89 -18.17
N GLY A 422 14.45 3.59 -18.37
CA GLY A 422 14.47 4.93 -18.96
C GLY A 422 13.95 6.05 -18.06
N LYS A 423 13.79 5.79 -16.75
CA LYS A 423 13.28 6.76 -15.79
C LYS A 423 14.35 7.82 -15.49
N THR A 424 13.92 9.04 -15.20
CA THR A 424 14.80 10.21 -14.99
C THR A 424 14.63 10.83 -13.60
N GLU A 425 13.52 10.54 -12.92
CA GLU A 425 13.21 10.99 -11.56
C GLU A 425 13.03 9.79 -10.63
N ILE A 426 13.46 9.95 -9.38
CA ILE A 426 13.30 8.96 -8.31
C ILE A 426 12.48 9.58 -7.19
N ILE A 427 11.51 8.81 -6.69
CA ILE A 427 10.84 9.09 -5.42
C ILE A 427 11.09 7.95 -4.44
N ALA A 428 11.04 8.26 -3.15
CA ALA A 428 11.07 7.27 -2.08
C ALA A 428 10.38 7.81 -0.82
N GLU A 429 10.04 6.92 0.10
CA GLU A 429 9.58 7.22 1.44
C GLU A 429 10.73 7.12 2.45
N THR A 430 10.59 7.65 3.66
CA THR A 430 11.49 7.30 4.77
C THR A 430 10.88 7.63 6.13
N GLY A 431 11.21 6.81 7.14
CA GLY A 431 10.94 7.06 8.57
C GLY A 431 12.21 7.56 9.25
N ALA A 432 13.04 6.65 9.77
CA ALA A 432 14.35 6.95 10.39
C ALA A 432 15.35 7.76 9.52
N GLY A 433 15.08 7.95 8.23
CA GLY A 433 15.91 8.73 7.31
C GLY A 433 16.98 7.92 6.56
N GLN A 434 17.35 6.72 7.02
CA GLN A 434 18.41 5.91 6.41
C GLN A 434 18.10 5.48 4.97
N HIS A 435 16.85 5.10 4.68
CA HIS A 435 16.43 4.80 3.30
C HIS A 435 16.49 6.06 2.43
N GLY A 436 15.98 7.18 2.93
CA GLY A 436 16.07 8.47 2.23
C GLY A 436 17.51 8.87 1.91
N VAL A 437 18.44 8.69 2.86
CA VAL A 437 19.88 8.96 2.64
C VAL A 437 20.47 8.00 1.60
N ALA A 438 20.17 6.71 1.66
CA ALA A 438 20.62 5.74 0.66
C ALA A 438 20.12 6.07 -0.75
N THR A 439 18.84 6.38 -0.89
CA THR A 439 18.21 6.77 -2.16
C THR A 439 18.80 8.08 -2.70
N ALA A 440 18.92 9.12 -1.87
CA ALA A 440 19.54 10.38 -2.28
C ALA A 440 21.00 10.19 -2.71
N THR A 441 21.74 9.31 -2.02
CA THR A 441 23.14 9.00 -2.33
C THR A 441 23.30 8.39 -3.71
N VAL A 442 22.47 7.39 -4.05
CA VAL A 442 22.52 6.79 -5.39
C VAL A 442 22.03 7.78 -6.45
N CYS A 443 20.98 8.56 -6.17
CA CYS A 443 20.50 9.58 -7.11
C CYS A 443 21.58 10.61 -7.44
N ALA A 444 22.32 11.09 -6.43
CA ALA A 444 23.45 12.00 -6.63
C ALA A 444 24.54 11.36 -7.50
N LYS A 445 24.86 10.08 -7.26
CA LYS A 445 25.87 9.34 -8.04
C LYS A 445 25.49 9.17 -9.51
N PHE A 446 24.20 8.96 -9.81
CA PHE A 446 23.71 8.70 -11.16
C PHE A 446 23.10 9.93 -11.84
N GLY A 447 23.14 11.11 -11.19
CA GLY A 447 22.61 12.35 -11.76
C GLY A 447 21.09 12.37 -11.94
N MET A 448 20.35 11.66 -11.08
CA MET A 448 18.89 11.57 -11.14
C MET A 448 18.24 12.49 -10.11
N LYS A 449 17.14 13.13 -10.49
CA LYS A 449 16.36 13.97 -9.57
C LYS A 449 15.73 13.11 -8.49
N CYS A 450 15.83 13.53 -7.23
CA CYS A 450 15.36 12.75 -6.09
C CYS A 450 14.38 13.55 -5.22
N THR A 451 13.23 12.95 -4.90
CA THR A 451 12.26 13.49 -3.95
C THR A 451 11.94 12.46 -2.88
N ILE A 452 12.18 12.79 -1.61
CA ILE A 452 11.92 11.92 -0.48
C ILE A 452 10.67 12.40 0.27
N TYR A 453 9.69 11.53 0.43
CA TYR A 453 8.53 11.74 1.30
C TYR A 453 8.86 11.26 2.71
N MET A 454 8.56 12.06 3.72
CA MET A 454 8.87 11.76 5.11
C MET A 454 7.78 12.32 6.00
N GLY A 455 7.30 11.54 6.97
CA GLY A 455 6.30 12.01 7.93
C GLY A 455 6.78 13.26 8.67
N ALA A 456 5.91 14.25 8.89
CA ALA A 456 6.32 15.51 9.53
C ALA A 456 6.87 15.32 10.96
N GLU A 457 6.40 14.30 11.68
CA GLU A 457 6.95 13.95 13.00
C GLU A 457 8.34 13.30 12.87
N ASP A 458 8.56 12.47 11.84
CA ASP A 458 9.87 11.88 11.54
C ASP A 458 10.88 12.93 11.08
N VAL A 459 10.46 13.93 10.29
CA VAL A 459 11.28 15.09 9.90
C VAL A 459 11.81 15.81 11.14
N ARG A 460 10.97 15.97 12.17
CA ARG A 460 11.35 16.58 13.45
C ARG A 460 12.33 15.71 14.23
N ARG A 461 12.03 14.41 14.37
CA ARG A 461 12.84 13.45 15.16
C ARG A 461 14.19 13.10 14.53
N GLN A 462 14.32 13.22 13.20
CA GLN A 462 15.48 12.75 12.45
C GLN A 462 16.11 13.87 11.61
N ALA A 463 16.19 15.08 12.19
CA ALA A 463 16.65 16.30 11.53
C ALA A 463 18.05 16.15 10.87
N LEU A 464 18.97 15.40 11.49
CA LEU A 464 20.29 15.14 10.92
C LEU A 464 20.22 14.35 9.60
N ASN A 465 19.33 13.36 9.48
CA ASN A 465 19.17 12.63 8.24
C ASN A 465 18.42 13.45 7.19
N VAL A 466 17.46 14.30 7.57
CA VAL A 466 16.85 15.28 6.67
C VAL A 466 17.91 16.21 6.08
N PHE A 467 18.82 16.71 6.92
CA PHE A 467 19.93 17.55 6.47
C PHE A 467 20.86 16.80 5.50
N ARG A 468 21.22 15.54 5.81
CA ARG A 468 22.03 14.68 4.91
C ARG A 468 21.36 14.48 3.55
N ILE A 469 20.04 14.23 3.52
CA ILE A 469 19.28 14.06 2.27
C ILE A 469 19.35 15.34 1.43
N LYS A 470 19.15 16.52 2.04
CA LYS A 470 19.24 17.81 1.35
C LYS A 470 20.66 18.12 0.89
N LEU A 471 21.68 17.76 1.68
CA LEU A 471 23.09 17.91 1.32
C LEU A 471 23.44 17.10 0.06
N LEU A 472 22.79 15.96 -0.15
CA LEU A 472 22.92 15.11 -1.34
C LEU A 472 22.13 15.64 -2.55
N GLY A 473 21.46 16.79 -2.44
CA GLY A 473 20.71 17.42 -3.53
C GLY A 473 19.28 16.92 -3.72
N ALA A 474 18.77 16.08 -2.82
CA ALA A 474 17.39 15.59 -2.87
C ALA A 474 16.41 16.57 -2.19
N ALA A 475 15.20 16.63 -2.72
CA ALA A 475 14.08 17.31 -2.07
C ALA A 475 13.50 16.44 -0.94
N VAL A 476 13.02 17.07 0.13
CA VAL A 476 12.28 16.40 1.22
C VAL A 476 10.91 17.02 1.34
N ILE A 477 9.86 16.22 1.18
CA ILE A 477 8.46 16.61 1.34
C ILE A 477 7.97 16.05 2.67
N ALA A 478 7.63 16.96 3.59
CA ALA A 478 7.03 16.61 4.88
C ALA A 478 5.55 16.26 4.70
N VAL A 479 5.15 15.07 5.14
CA VAL A 479 3.77 14.59 5.07
C VAL A 479 3.04 14.94 6.35
N GLU A 480 2.05 15.84 6.26
CA GLU A 480 1.26 16.33 7.40
C GLU A 480 -0.06 15.56 7.61
N ALA A 481 -0.43 14.72 6.64
CA ALA A 481 -1.62 13.87 6.71
C ALA A 481 -1.44 12.72 7.72
N GLY A 482 -2.57 12.22 8.24
CA GLY A 482 -2.62 11.06 9.13
C GLY A 482 -1.76 11.20 10.39
N SER A 483 -1.02 10.14 10.72
CA SER A 483 -0.13 10.08 11.89
C SER A 483 1.16 10.89 11.75
N ARG A 484 1.47 11.34 10.52
CA ARG A 484 2.69 12.07 10.17
C ARG A 484 3.96 11.24 10.38
N THR A 485 3.88 9.94 10.13
CA THR A 485 4.99 8.97 10.28
C THR A 485 5.29 8.25 8.96
N LEU A 486 6.17 7.23 8.99
CA LEU A 486 6.51 6.38 7.85
C LEU A 486 5.28 5.84 7.10
N ARG A 487 4.21 5.47 7.82
CA ARG A 487 2.96 4.99 7.22
C ARG A 487 2.41 5.97 6.19
N ASP A 488 2.29 7.24 6.59
CA ASP A 488 1.75 8.30 5.72
C ASP A 488 2.70 8.63 4.57
N ALA A 489 4.02 8.53 4.80
CA ALA A 489 5.03 8.73 3.77
C ALA A 489 4.96 7.67 2.65
N VAL A 490 4.69 6.40 2.98
CA VAL A 490 4.46 5.34 1.99
C VAL A 490 3.25 5.67 1.12
N ASN A 491 2.14 6.09 1.75
CA ASN A 491 0.91 6.45 1.05
C ASN A 491 1.13 7.61 0.06
N GLU A 492 1.81 8.67 0.48
CA GLU A 492 2.12 9.81 -0.40
C GLU A 492 3.10 9.45 -1.52
N ALA A 493 4.11 8.61 -1.26
CA ALA A 493 5.03 8.15 -2.29
C ALA A 493 4.32 7.30 -3.36
N MET A 494 3.43 6.37 -2.96
CA MET A 494 2.63 5.59 -3.91
C MET A 494 1.71 6.48 -4.75
N ARG A 495 1.04 7.46 -4.13
CA ARG A 495 0.20 8.43 -4.85
C ARG A 495 0.99 9.27 -5.85
N ALA A 496 2.17 9.74 -5.44
CA ALA A 496 3.04 10.52 -6.31
C ALA A 496 3.55 9.70 -7.50
N TRP A 497 3.76 8.39 -7.32
CA TRP A 497 4.21 7.50 -8.39
C TRP A 497 3.20 7.43 -9.54
N VAL A 498 1.91 7.30 -9.23
CA VAL A 498 0.83 7.22 -10.22
C VAL A 498 0.77 8.43 -11.14
N VAL A 499 1.12 9.62 -10.63
CA VAL A 499 0.95 10.89 -11.35
C VAL A 499 1.98 11.05 -12.48
N LYS A 500 3.16 10.43 -12.35
CA LYS A 500 4.30 10.64 -13.29
C LYS A 500 5.00 9.34 -13.67
N LEU A 501 4.23 8.31 -14.02
CA LEU A 501 4.77 6.99 -14.33
C LEU A 501 5.86 7.02 -15.40
N ASP A 502 5.67 7.77 -16.49
CA ASP A 502 6.61 7.78 -17.63
C ASP A 502 8.04 8.20 -17.24
N THR A 503 8.18 9.10 -16.27
CA THR A 503 9.48 9.68 -15.90
C THR A 503 9.98 9.24 -14.53
N THR A 504 9.11 8.74 -13.66
CA THR A 504 9.38 8.58 -12.23
C THR A 504 9.39 7.11 -11.80
N HIS A 505 10.41 6.71 -11.04
CA HIS A 505 10.47 5.41 -10.38
C HIS A 505 10.36 5.56 -8.86
N TYR A 506 9.57 4.69 -8.23
CA TYR A 506 9.47 4.61 -6.77
C TYR A 506 10.44 3.56 -6.22
N ILE A 507 11.48 4.02 -5.51
CA ILE A 507 12.37 3.12 -4.76
C ILE A 507 11.78 2.87 -3.38
N ILE A 508 11.08 1.75 -3.22
CA ILE A 508 10.54 1.33 -1.92
C ILE A 508 11.67 0.93 -0.95
N GLY A 509 11.51 1.27 0.32
CA GLY A 509 12.57 1.12 1.33
C GLY A 509 12.64 -0.22 2.03
N SER A 510 11.61 -1.05 1.94
CA SER A 510 11.58 -2.35 2.59
C SER A 510 10.85 -3.40 1.75
N ALA A 511 10.96 -4.68 2.12
CA ALA A 511 10.30 -5.81 1.46
C ALA A 511 8.79 -5.86 1.77
N ILE A 512 8.14 -4.71 1.67
CA ILE A 512 6.70 -4.46 1.83
C ILE A 512 6.13 -4.04 0.48
N GLY A 513 4.86 -3.66 0.46
CA GLY A 513 4.23 -3.17 -0.77
C GLY A 513 3.68 -4.30 -1.64
N PRO A 514 2.91 -3.95 -2.68
CA PRO A 514 2.36 -4.90 -3.62
C PRO A 514 3.49 -5.61 -4.39
N HIS A 515 3.21 -6.81 -4.89
CA HIS A 515 4.07 -7.44 -5.90
C HIS A 515 4.34 -6.47 -7.06
N PRO A 516 5.59 -6.34 -7.57
CA PRO A 516 6.77 -7.18 -7.31
C PRO A 516 7.73 -6.67 -6.21
N PHE A 517 7.39 -5.61 -5.48
CA PHE A 517 8.32 -4.96 -4.54
C PHE A 517 8.96 -5.89 -3.50
N PRO A 518 8.22 -6.77 -2.80
CA PRO A 518 8.82 -7.68 -1.81
C PRO A 518 9.94 -8.54 -2.40
N THR A 519 9.72 -9.09 -3.60
CA THR A 519 10.70 -9.92 -4.30
C THR A 519 11.90 -9.11 -4.79
N ILE A 520 11.69 -7.91 -5.32
CA ILE A 520 12.76 -7.00 -5.75
C ILE A 520 13.69 -6.71 -4.57
N VAL A 521 13.12 -6.25 -3.46
CA VAL A 521 13.90 -5.85 -2.28
C VAL A 521 14.64 -7.05 -1.70
N ARG A 522 13.97 -8.21 -1.55
CA ARG A 522 14.64 -9.44 -1.12
C ARG A 522 15.81 -9.79 -2.02
N THR A 523 15.64 -9.70 -3.34
CA THR A 523 16.68 -10.07 -4.31
C THR A 523 17.94 -9.22 -4.12
N PHE A 524 17.78 -7.90 -4.00
CA PHE A 524 18.92 -7.01 -3.77
C PHE A 524 19.50 -7.10 -2.35
N GLN A 525 18.70 -7.48 -1.36
CA GLN A 525 19.18 -7.68 0.02
C GLN A 525 19.77 -9.08 0.27
N SER A 526 19.52 -10.06 -0.61
CA SER A 526 20.02 -11.44 -0.47
C SER A 526 21.56 -11.54 -0.47
N VAL A 527 22.24 -10.49 -0.93
CA VAL A 527 23.71 -10.35 -0.80
C VAL A 527 24.19 -10.52 0.65
N ILE A 528 23.38 -10.10 1.64
CA ILE A 528 23.69 -10.22 3.07
C ILE A 528 23.85 -11.69 3.46
N GLY A 529 22.82 -12.51 3.21
CA GLY A 529 22.84 -13.93 3.54
C GLY A 529 23.79 -14.73 2.65
N ASN A 530 23.93 -14.37 1.36
CA ASN A 530 24.85 -15.05 0.44
C ASN A 530 26.31 -14.91 0.88
N GLU A 531 26.73 -13.69 1.24
CA GLU A 531 28.06 -13.47 1.79
C GLU A 531 28.22 -14.14 3.15
N THR A 532 27.21 -14.06 4.03
CA THR A 532 27.25 -14.73 5.34
C THR A 532 27.46 -16.23 5.20
N ARG A 533 26.74 -16.87 4.27
CA ARG A 533 26.87 -18.30 3.97
C ARG A 533 28.29 -18.64 3.53
N ALA A 534 28.82 -17.92 2.55
CA ALA A 534 30.17 -18.14 2.04
C ALA A 534 31.23 -17.94 3.14
N GLN A 535 31.11 -16.86 3.91
CA GLN A 535 32.05 -16.51 4.97
C GLN A 535 31.99 -17.50 6.16
N MET A 536 30.82 -18.03 6.51
CA MET A 536 30.71 -19.07 7.55
C MET A 536 31.32 -20.40 7.09
N LEU A 537 31.09 -20.79 5.84
CA LEU A 537 31.74 -21.98 5.27
C LEU A 537 33.27 -21.82 5.26
N GLU A 538 33.78 -20.64 4.90
CA GLU A 538 35.21 -20.33 4.92
C GLU A 538 35.80 -20.37 6.35
N LYS A 539 35.15 -19.70 7.31
CA LYS A 539 35.68 -19.52 8.67
C LYS A 539 35.44 -20.70 9.61
N ARG A 540 34.40 -21.49 9.36
CA ARG A 540 33.92 -22.55 10.28
C ARG A 540 33.76 -23.91 9.61
N GLY A 541 33.85 -24.00 8.29
CA GLY A 541 33.61 -25.25 7.56
C GLY A 541 32.16 -25.74 7.60
N LYS A 542 31.23 -24.93 8.14
CA LYS A 542 29.81 -25.26 8.29
C LYS A 542 28.92 -24.02 8.19
N LEU A 543 27.63 -24.24 7.97
CA LEU A 543 26.60 -23.19 8.12
C LEU A 543 26.43 -22.81 9.59
N PRO A 544 25.94 -21.58 9.89
CA PRO A 544 25.59 -21.22 11.26
C PRO A 544 24.41 -22.06 11.77
N ASP A 545 24.34 -22.23 13.08
CA ASP A 545 23.21 -22.88 13.76
C ASP A 545 21.97 -21.95 13.81
N ALA A 546 22.19 -20.63 13.83
CA ALA A 546 21.12 -19.64 13.73
C ALA A 546 21.56 -18.35 13.03
N VAL A 547 20.61 -17.67 12.39
CA VAL A 547 20.76 -16.29 11.93
C VAL A 547 19.66 -15.41 12.56
N VAL A 548 20.06 -14.22 13.01
CA VAL A 548 19.21 -13.29 13.77
C VAL A 548 19.20 -11.92 13.10
N ALA A 549 18.03 -11.32 12.97
CA ALA A 549 17.86 -10.01 12.35
C ALA A 549 16.69 -9.24 12.97
N CYS A 550 16.74 -7.91 12.96
CA CYS A 550 15.64 -7.07 13.44
C CYS A 550 14.56 -6.94 12.36
N VAL A 551 13.30 -6.83 12.77
CA VAL A 551 12.14 -6.84 11.87
C VAL A 551 11.29 -5.59 12.11
N GLY A 552 11.38 -4.65 11.17
CA GLY A 552 10.35 -3.64 10.91
C GLY A 552 9.56 -4.09 9.68
N GLY A 553 9.69 -3.37 8.57
CA GLY A 553 9.20 -3.87 7.27
C GLY A 553 9.92 -5.13 6.74
N GLY A 554 11.07 -5.52 7.30
CA GLY A 554 11.69 -6.83 7.06
C GLY A 554 12.82 -6.95 6.02
N SER A 555 13.29 -5.86 5.39
CA SER A 555 14.29 -5.95 4.30
C SER A 555 15.63 -6.58 4.68
N ASN A 556 16.19 -6.27 5.85
CA ASN A 556 17.45 -6.86 6.31
C ASN A 556 17.25 -8.33 6.70
N ALA A 557 16.15 -8.63 7.40
CA ALA A 557 15.82 -9.97 7.83
C ALA A 557 15.61 -10.91 6.64
N VAL A 558 14.81 -10.52 5.65
CA VAL A 558 14.61 -11.34 4.45
C VAL A 558 15.89 -11.51 3.66
N GLY A 559 16.74 -10.47 3.57
CA GLY A 559 18.05 -10.54 2.91
C GLY A 559 19.04 -11.48 3.61
N MET A 560 18.99 -11.55 4.94
CA MET A 560 19.77 -12.49 5.73
C MET A 560 19.20 -13.92 5.62
N PHE A 561 17.89 -14.07 5.76
CA PHE A 561 17.23 -15.37 5.91
C PHE A 561 17.06 -16.13 4.60
N TYR A 562 16.77 -15.44 3.50
CA TYR A 562 16.39 -16.08 2.24
C TYR A 562 17.43 -17.11 1.74
N PRO A 563 18.76 -16.84 1.78
CA PRO A 563 19.77 -17.82 1.38
C PRO A 563 19.83 -19.09 2.26
N PHE A 564 19.28 -19.05 3.48
CA PHE A 564 19.17 -20.19 4.40
C PHE A 564 17.75 -20.77 4.46
N SER A 565 16.80 -20.22 3.71
CA SER A 565 15.37 -20.59 3.81
C SER A 565 15.10 -22.06 3.53
N LYS A 566 15.94 -22.71 2.71
CA LYS A 566 15.86 -24.15 2.37
C LYS A 566 16.73 -25.04 3.26
N ASP A 567 17.44 -24.47 4.23
CA ASP A 567 18.33 -25.19 5.15
C ASP A 567 17.66 -25.33 6.53
N PRO A 568 16.91 -26.42 6.79
CA PRO A 568 16.15 -26.57 8.03
C PRO A 568 17.05 -26.66 9.28
N SER A 569 18.34 -26.96 9.10
CA SER A 569 19.34 -26.93 10.18
C SER A 569 19.65 -25.53 10.69
N VAL A 570 19.37 -24.48 9.91
CA VAL A 570 19.62 -23.09 10.28
C VAL A 570 18.35 -22.47 10.85
N LYS A 571 18.37 -22.12 12.14
CA LYS A 571 17.27 -21.39 12.79
C LYS A 571 17.22 -19.95 12.27
N LEU A 572 16.02 -19.47 11.96
CA LEU A 572 15.78 -18.08 11.54
C LEU A 572 15.02 -17.37 12.65
N LEU A 573 15.63 -16.35 13.26
CA LEU A 573 15.03 -15.58 14.35
C LEU A 573 14.90 -14.11 13.97
N GLY A 574 13.66 -13.65 13.79
CA GLY A 574 13.34 -12.23 13.67
C GLY A 574 13.06 -11.61 15.04
N VAL A 575 13.57 -10.40 15.28
CA VAL A 575 13.29 -9.65 16.52
C VAL A 575 12.57 -8.35 16.18
N GLU A 576 11.33 -8.23 16.63
CA GLU A 576 10.47 -7.07 16.42
C GLU A 576 10.57 -6.07 17.57
N ALA A 577 10.12 -4.84 17.33
CA ALA A 577 10.04 -3.82 18.38
C ALA A 577 8.82 -4.04 19.28
N GLY A 578 9.09 -4.48 20.51
CA GLY A 578 8.09 -4.65 21.57
C GLY A 578 7.65 -3.35 22.24
N GLY A 579 8.30 -2.22 21.94
CA GLY A 579 7.95 -0.90 22.49
C GLY A 579 7.90 -0.91 24.02
N ASP A 580 6.78 -0.49 24.60
CA ASP A 580 6.57 -0.52 26.06
C ASP A 580 6.20 -1.92 26.59
N GLY A 581 5.87 -2.87 25.72
CA GLY A 581 5.42 -4.23 26.05
C GLY A 581 4.26 -4.69 25.16
N LEU A 582 4.20 -6.00 24.86
CA LEU A 582 3.13 -6.64 24.07
C LEU A 582 1.76 -6.62 24.76
N ASP A 583 1.73 -6.46 26.08
CA ASP A 583 0.52 -6.28 26.89
C ASP A 583 -0.06 -4.86 26.79
N THR A 584 0.67 -3.94 26.15
CA THR A 584 0.24 -2.57 25.87
C THR A 584 -0.19 -2.41 24.41
N GLN A 585 -0.75 -1.26 24.04
CA GLN A 585 -0.97 -0.89 22.63
C GLN A 585 0.22 -0.12 22.04
N ARG A 586 1.32 0.03 22.79
CA ARG A 586 2.49 0.84 22.42
C ARG A 586 3.64 -0.08 22.02
N HIS A 587 3.50 -0.74 20.87
CA HIS A 587 4.53 -1.58 20.28
C HIS A 587 4.44 -1.59 18.75
N SER A 588 5.43 -2.20 18.09
CA SER A 588 5.46 -2.42 16.63
C SER A 588 5.76 -3.89 16.27
N ALA A 589 5.39 -4.81 17.17
CA ALA A 589 5.61 -6.23 17.02
C ALA A 589 4.49 -6.91 16.20
N THR A 590 4.51 -6.66 14.90
CA THR A 590 3.45 -7.03 13.95
C THR A 590 3.21 -8.54 13.82
N LEU A 591 4.26 -9.36 13.78
CA LEU A 591 4.17 -10.82 13.71
C LEU A 591 3.84 -11.42 15.07
N SER A 592 4.23 -10.79 16.17
CA SER A 592 3.99 -11.29 17.53
C SER A 592 2.59 -10.93 18.06
N GLY A 593 2.07 -9.74 17.73
CA GLY A 593 0.81 -9.20 18.26
C GLY A 593 -0.24 -8.85 17.21
N GLY A 594 0.08 -8.92 15.92
CA GLY A 594 -0.85 -8.57 14.84
C GLY A 594 -1.71 -9.71 14.33
N THR A 595 -2.57 -9.38 13.37
CA THR A 595 -3.47 -10.32 12.69
C THR A 595 -3.35 -10.16 11.17
N LYS A 596 -3.87 -11.13 10.41
CA LYS A 596 -3.82 -11.10 8.94
C LYS A 596 -4.71 -9.96 8.42
N GLY A 597 -4.19 -9.15 7.51
CA GLY A 597 -4.89 -8.02 6.92
C GLY A 597 -4.20 -7.51 5.65
N VAL A 598 -4.68 -6.39 5.14
CA VAL A 598 -4.17 -5.70 3.97
C VAL A 598 -3.75 -4.30 4.35
N LEU A 599 -2.50 -3.96 4.02
CA LEU A 599 -1.94 -2.62 4.22
C LEU A 599 -0.93 -2.33 3.11
N HIS A 600 -0.94 -1.11 2.57
CA HIS A 600 0.00 -0.64 1.56
C HIS A 600 0.16 -1.59 0.38
N GLY A 601 -0.94 -2.09 -0.20
CA GLY A 601 -0.87 -2.90 -1.41
C GLY A 601 -0.68 -4.40 -1.21
N VAL A 602 -0.59 -4.90 0.02
CA VAL A 602 -0.19 -6.29 0.27
C VAL A 602 -0.97 -6.94 1.40
N ARG A 603 -1.34 -8.21 1.22
CA ARG A 603 -1.85 -9.06 2.31
C ARG A 603 -0.71 -9.59 3.13
N THR A 604 -0.73 -9.31 4.43
CA THR A 604 0.34 -9.60 5.38
C THR A 604 -0.19 -9.61 6.83
N TYR A 605 0.68 -9.79 7.83
CA TYR A 605 0.33 -9.46 9.20
C TYR A 605 0.36 -7.95 9.41
N VAL A 606 -0.62 -7.44 10.12
CA VAL A 606 -0.77 -6.02 10.45
C VAL A 606 -1.21 -5.84 11.92
N LEU A 607 -0.79 -4.73 12.53
CA LEU A 607 -1.34 -4.25 13.80
C LEU A 607 -2.64 -3.49 13.50
N GLN A 608 -3.77 -4.10 13.88
CA GLN A 608 -5.10 -3.58 13.59
C GLN A 608 -6.08 -3.92 14.71
N ASP A 609 -7.15 -3.14 14.82
CA ASP A 609 -8.25 -3.44 15.71
C ASP A 609 -9.20 -4.51 15.13
N LYS A 610 -10.21 -4.87 15.92
CA LYS A 610 -11.26 -5.85 15.54
C LYS A 610 -12.16 -5.40 14.38
N HIS A 611 -12.03 -4.16 13.92
CA HIS A 611 -12.80 -3.58 12.81
C HIS A 611 -11.96 -3.41 11.55
N GLY A 612 -10.70 -3.88 11.58
CA GLY A 612 -9.77 -3.78 10.46
C GLY A 612 -9.19 -2.38 10.30
N GLN A 613 -9.21 -1.55 11.34
CA GLN A 613 -8.56 -0.25 11.35
C GLN A 613 -7.11 -0.41 11.82
N ILE A 614 -6.18 0.19 11.10
CA ILE A 614 -4.75 0.06 11.38
C ILE A 614 -4.40 0.89 12.62
N GLN A 615 -3.74 0.24 13.57
CA GLN A 615 -3.34 0.87 14.82
C GLN A 615 -2.10 1.72 14.62
N ASP A 616 -2.00 2.79 15.42
CA ASP A 616 -0.73 3.50 15.56
C ASP A 616 0.28 2.62 16.31
N THR A 617 1.55 2.78 15.99
CA THR A 617 2.64 1.96 16.53
C THR A 617 3.55 2.76 17.45
N HIS A 618 4.41 2.04 18.17
CA HIS A 618 5.44 2.66 18.99
C HIS A 618 6.72 1.83 19.02
N SER A 619 7.85 2.52 18.91
CA SER A 619 9.17 2.03 19.27
C SER A 619 10.11 3.22 19.49
N VAL A 620 11.13 3.04 20.33
CA VAL A 620 12.27 3.96 20.38
C VAL A 620 13.08 3.96 19.07
N SER A 621 12.94 2.91 18.24
CA SER A 621 13.59 2.80 16.94
C SER A 621 12.64 3.17 15.80
N ALA A 622 12.84 4.35 15.20
CA ALA A 622 12.03 4.83 14.08
C ALA A 622 12.06 3.90 12.84
N GLY A 623 13.07 3.04 12.69
CA GLY A 623 13.15 2.08 11.58
C GLY A 623 12.33 0.80 11.79
N LEU A 624 11.87 0.54 13.02
CA LEU A 624 10.99 -0.57 13.37
C LEU A 624 9.54 -0.13 13.64
N ASP A 625 9.29 1.18 13.73
CA ASP A 625 7.98 1.79 13.99
C ASP A 625 7.08 1.73 12.75
N TYR A 626 6.54 0.53 12.45
CA TYR A 626 5.72 0.26 11.28
C TYR A 626 4.65 -0.82 11.58
N PRO A 627 3.37 -0.60 11.26
CA PRO A 627 2.27 -1.52 11.61
C PRO A 627 2.16 -2.75 10.72
N GLY A 628 2.95 -2.87 9.66
CA GLY A 628 2.93 -4.02 8.76
C GLY A 628 4.25 -4.79 8.78
N VAL A 629 4.36 -5.80 7.91
CA VAL A 629 5.60 -6.55 7.71
C VAL A 629 5.64 -7.16 6.31
N GLY A 630 6.82 -7.51 5.81
CA GLY A 630 6.95 -8.14 4.49
C GLY A 630 6.23 -9.49 4.38
N PRO A 631 5.54 -9.79 3.26
CA PRO A 631 4.68 -10.97 3.14
C PRO A 631 5.45 -12.30 3.19
N GLU A 632 6.72 -12.33 2.79
CA GLU A 632 7.54 -13.54 2.89
C GLU A 632 7.90 -13.88 4.35
N LEU A 633 8.08 -12.87 5.21
CA LEU A 633 8.25 -13.10 6.66
C LEU A 633 6.95 -13.61 7.29
N SER A 634 5.80 -13.05 6.89
CA SER A 634 4.46 -13.55 7.27
C SER A 634 4.28 -15.01 6.89
N SER A 635 4.71 -15.39 5.68
CA SER A 635 4.69 -16.78 5.20
C SER A 635 5.57 -17.69 6.07
N TRP A 636 6.80 -17.26 6.37
CA TRP A 636 7.71 -18.03 7.23
C TRP A 636 7.26 -18.13 8.69
N LYS A 637 6.49 -17.17 9.19
CA LYS A 637 5.82 -17.30 10.48
C LYS A 637 4.76 -18.40 10.44
N ASP A 638 3.88 -18.35 9.44
CA ASP A 638 2.71 -19.24 9.37
C ASP A 638 3.09 -20.70 9.08
N ASN A 639 4.13 -20.93 8.29
CA ASN A 639 4.66 -22.29 8.06
C ASN A 639 5.76 -22.69 9.06
N GLU A 640 5.96 -21.89 10.11
CA GLU A 640 6.96 -22.09 11.16
C GLU A 640 8.43 -22.18 10.70
N ARG A 641 8.76 -21.76 9.48
CA ARG A 641 10.15 -21.73 9.00
C ARG A 641 11.01 -20.72 9.78
N ALA A 642 10.43 -19.60 10.22
CA ALA A 642 11.09 -18.61 11.06
C ALA A 642 10.30 -18.39 12.36
N LYS A 643 11.03 -18.09 13.44
CA LYS A 643 10.43 -17.69 14.72
C LYS A 643 10.63 -16.18 14.91
N PHE A 644 9.65 -15.55 15.53
CA PHE A 644 9.64 -14.11 15.77
C PHE A 644 9.39 -13.87 17.26
N ILE A 645 10.17 -12.95 17.83
CA ILE A 645 10.02 -12.50 19.21
C ILE A 645 9.99 -10.97 19.23
N ALA A 646 9.48 -10.39 20.31
CA ALA A 646 9.52 -8.94 20.53
C ALA A 646 10.55 -8.59 21.60
N ALA A 647 11.30 -7.52 21.37
CA ALA A 647 12.17 -6.91 22.39
C ALA A 647 11.64 -5.49 22.70
N THR A 648 11.32 -5.23 23.96
CA THR A 648 10.90 -3.90 24.44
C THR A 648 12.00 -2.87 24.26
N ASP A 649 11.65 -1.58 24.34
CA ASP A 649 12.61 -0.49 24.22
C ASP A 649 13.70 -0.57 25.30
N ALA A 650 13.35 -1.02 26.51
CA ALA A 650 14.32 -1.27 27.58
C ALA A 650 15.31 -2.39 27.21
N GLU A 651 14.82 -3.48 26.62
CA GLU A 651 15.64 -4.60 26.17
C GLU A 651 16.54 -4.23 24.97
N ALA A 652 16.02 -3.44 24.04
CA ALA A 652 16.82 -2.86 22.96
C ALA A 652 17.96 -1.99 23.51
N PHE A 653 17.72 -1.21 24.56
CA PHE A 653 18.76 -0.42 25.22
C PHE A 653 19.81 -1.31 25.92
N ILE A 654 19.42 -2.47 26.45
CA ILE A 654 20.38 -3.48 26.94
C ILE A 654 21.26 -3.96 25.79
N GLY A 655 20.66 -4.34 24.66
CA GLY A 655 21.39 -4.74 23.45
C GLY A 655 22.35 -3.66 22.95
N PHE A 656 21.89 -2.40 22.90
CA PHE A 656 22.68 -1.24 22.50
C PHE A 656 23.89 -1.04 23.42
N ARG A 657 23.67 -1.05 24.74
CA ARG A 657 24.70 -0.90 25.76
C ARG A 657 25.75 -2.01 25.65
N LEU A 658 25.32 -3.27 25.60
CA LEU A 658 26.22 -4.41 25.66
C LEU A 658 27.17 -4.45 24.48
N ILE A 659 26.68 -4.33 23.24
CA ILE A 659 27.58 -4.34 22.07
C ILE A 659 28.48 -3.11 22.04
N SER A 660 28.01 -1.94 22.50
CA SER A 660 28.84 -0.74 22.60
C SER A 660 29.99 -0.90 23.60
N GLN A 661 29.74 -1.48 24.78
CA GLN A 661 30.73 -1.60 25.86
C GLN A 661 31.65 -2.84 25.71
N LEU A 662 31.14 -3.91 25.11
CA LEU A 662 31.88 -5.15 24.95
C LEU A 662 32.68 -5.17 23.65
N GLU A 663 32.11 -4.68 22.55
CA GLU A 663 32.74 -4.75 21.21
C GLU A 663 33.17 -3.38 20.66
N GLY A 664 32.85 -2.28 21.35
CA GLY A 664 33.21 -0.93 20.87
C GLY A 664 32.43 -0.51 19.62
N ILE A 665 31.29 -1.13 19.35
CA ILE A 665 30.46 -0.87 18.17
C ILE A 665 29.17 -0.20 18.62
N ILE A 666 28.91 1.02 18.17
CA ILE A 666 27.65 1.74 18.43
C ILE A 666 26.64 1.30 17.36
N PRO A 667 25.65 0.44 17.69
CA PRO A 667 24.72 -0.10 16.71
C PRO A 667 23.57 0.86 16.46
N ALA A 668 22.89 0.74 15.32
CA ALA A 668 21.55 1.33 15.21
C ALA A 668 20.62 0.72 16.26
N LEU A 669 19.65 1.50 16.77
CA LEU A 669 18.65 0.98 17.73
C LEU A 669 17.85 -0.19 17.14
N GLU A 670 17.64 -0.20 15.82
CA GLU A 670 17.06 -1.32 15.07
C GLU A 670 17.88 -2.60 15.32
N SER A 671 19.20 -2.54 15.05
CA SER A 671 20.12 -3.66 15.21
C SER A 671 20.26 -4.09 16.67
N ALA A 672 20.11 -3.16 17.62
CA ALA A 672 20.19 -3.45 19.05
C ALA A 672 19.08 -4.42 19.52
N HIS A 673 17.91 -4.43 18.88
CA HIS A 673 16.87 -5.43 19.12
C HIS A 673 17.38 -6.84 18.74
N ALA A 674 17.99 -6.97 17.56
CA ALA A 674 18.57 -8.24 17.11
C ALA A 674 19.69 -8.72 18.04
N VAL A 675 20.51 -7.79 18.56
CA VAL A 675 21.56 -8.11 19.54
C VAL A 675 20.96 -8.68 20.81
N TYR A 676 19.91 -8.04 21.36
CA TYR A 676 19.24 -8.56 22.55
C TYR A 676 18.65 -9.97 22.31
N GLY A 677 17.87 -10.15 21.24
CA GLY A 677 17.29 -11.46 20.94
C GLY A 677 18.32 -12.55 20.66
N ALA A 678 19.45 -12.20 20.04
CA ALA A 678 20.55 -13.14 19.82
C ALA A 678 21.25 -13.55 21.12
N LEU A 679 21.41 -12.62 22.08
CA LEU A 679 21.97 -12.93 23.40
C LEU A 679 21.07 -13.89 24.17
N GLU A 680 19.75 -13.67 24.15
CA GLU A 680 18.80 -14.59 24.78
C GLU A 680 18.84 -15.97 24.12
N LEU A 681 18.89 -16.02 22.79
CA LEU A 681 19.05 -17.29 22.06
C LEU A 681 20.39 -17.98 22.41
N ALA A 682 21.49 -17.24 22.43
CA ALA A 682 22.83 -17.77 22.71
C ALA A 682 22.92 -18.47 24.06
N LYS A 683 22.28 -17.93 25.11
CA LYS A 683 22.23 -18.53 26.46
C LYS A 683 21.57 -19.90 26.49
N THR A 684 20.68 -20.19 25.53
CA THR A 684 19.97 -21.48 25.42
C THR A 684 20.71 -22.49 24.53
N MET A 685 21.81 -22.09 23.91
CA MET A 685 22.55 -22.89 22.93
C MET A 685 23.87 -23.41 23.50
N GLU A 686 24.36 -24.51 22.94
CA GLU A 686 25.59 -25.15 23.37
C GLU A 686 26.84 -24.37 22.91
N LYS A 687 27.89 -24.42 23.72
CA LYS A 687 29.19 -23.88 23.34
C LYS A 687 29.69 -24.56 22.06
N GLY A 688 30.16 -23.77 21.10
CA GLY A 688 30.63 -24.25 19.80
C GLY A 688 29.57 -24.21 18.69
N GLN A 689 28.29 -24.01 19.04
CA GLN A 689 27.28 -23.57 18.07
C GLN A 689 27.52 -22.12 17.66
N ASP A 690 27.03 -21.74 16.48
CA ASP A 690 27.31 -20.43 15.87
C ASP A 690 26.01 -19.67 15.55
N ILE A 691 25.89 -18.45 16.06
CA ILE A 691 24.80 -17.50 15.75
C ILE A 691 25.38 -16.34 14.95
N VAL A 692 24.75 -15.97 13.83
CA VAL A 692 25.11 -14.74 13.09
C VAL A 692 24.03 -13.68 13.28
N ILE A 693 24.43 -12.50 13.75
CA ILE A 693 23.58 -11.32 13.87
C ILE A 693 23.77 -10.44 12.64
N CYS A 694 22.68 -10.10 11.96
CA CYS A 694 22.67 -9.05 10.96
C CYS A 694 22.73 -7.67 11.64
N LEU A 695 23.93 -7.08 11.72
CA LEU A 695 24.10 -5.73 12.26
C LEU A 695 23.72 -4.71 11.17
N SER A 696 22.41 -4.49 11.04
CA SER A 696 21.77 -3.87 9.87
C SER A 696 22.15 -2.41 9.58
N GLY A 697 22.75 -1.72 10.55
CA GLY A 697 23.11 -0.30 10.47
C GLY A 697 23.83 0.20 11.72
N ARG A 698 24.52 1.34 11.58
CA ARG A 698 25.26 2.01 12.65
C ARG A 698 24.44 3.05 13.41
N GLY A 699 24.81 3.28 14.66
CA GLY A 699 24.03 4.07 15.62
C GLY A 699 24.28 5.57 15.64
N ASP A 700 25.08 6.13 14.72
CA ASP A 700 25.35 7.59 14.72
C ASP A 700 24.07 8.43 14.71
N LYS A 701 23.01 7.93 14.04
CA LYS A 701 21.71 8.60 13.97
C LYS A 701 20.92 8.53 15.28
N ASP A 702 21.24 7.59 16.14
CA ASP A 702 20.45 7.25 17.33
C ASP A 702 21.08 7.80 18.61
N VAL A 703 22.31 8.33 18.59
CA VAL A 703 23.00 8.80 19.81
C VAL A 703 22.19 9.88 20.54
N GLU A 704 21.60 10.82 19.81
CA GLU A 704 20.75 11.86 20.38
C GLU A 704 19.49 11.26 21.00
N SER A 705 18.77 10.39 20.27
CA SER A 705 17.60 9.71 20.78
C SER A 705 17.90 8.81 21.99
N VAL A 706 19.07 8.16 22.02
CA VAL A 706 19.53 7.39 23.18
C VAL A 706 19.74 8.31 24.38
N ALA A 707 20.43 9.45 24.18
CA ALA A 707 20.64 10.43 25.25
C ALA A 707 19.33 11.00 25.80
N GLU A 708 18.33 11.26 24.93
CA GLU A 708 17.01 11.75 25.33
C GLU A 708 16.18 10.71 26.09
N ASN A 709 16.27 9.43 25.73
CA ASN A 709 15.46 8.36 26.32
C ASN A 709 16.12 7.70 27.54
N LEU A 710 17.44 7.81 27.70
CA LEU A 710 18.18 7.21 28.81
C LEU A 710 17.73 7.68 30.20
N PRO A 711 17.33 8.95 30.45
CA PRO A 711 16.75 9.36 31.72
C PRO A 711 15.51 8.55 32.14
N THR A 712 14.75 8.03 31.17
CA THR A 712 13.53 7.26 31.40
C THR A 712 13.80 5.75 31.43
N LEU A 713 14.58 5.23 30.49
CA LEU A 713 14.85 3.79 30.35
C LEU A 713 16.04 3.32 31.19
N GLY A 714 17.05 4.17 31.37
CA GLY A 714 18.27 3.89 32.10
C GLY A 714 18.06 3.35 33.52
N PRO A 715 17.20 3.97 34.35
CA PRO A 715 16.89 3.45 35.69
C PRO A 715 16.30 2.04 35.68
N LYS A 716 15.55 1.65 34.63
CA LYS A 716 14.93 0.33 34.51
C LYS A 716 15.96 -0.78 34.23
N ILE A 717 17.08 -0.44 33.60
CA ILE A 717 18.10 -1.40 33.14
C ILE A 717 19.46 -1.22 33.82
N GLY A 718 19.54 -0.35 34.82
CA GLY A 718 20.77 0.00 35.53
C GLY A 718 21.83 0.62 34.62
N TRP A 719 21.44 1.54 33.73
CA TRP A 719 22.36 2.25 32.84
C TRP A 719 22.17 3.76 32.94
N ASP A 720 23.15 4.46 33.50
CA ASP A 720 23.10 5.91 33.64
C ASP A 720 24.38 6.52 33.06
N LEU A 721 24.21 7.45 32.11
CA LEU A 721 25.30 8.21 31.48
C LEU A 721 25.15 9.72 31.72
N ARG A 722 24.24 10.13 32.63
CA ARG A 722 24.07 11.55 32.96
C ARG A 722 25.40 12.13 33.44
N PHE A 723 25.84 13.17 32.75
CA PHE A 723 26.93 14.05 33.14
C PHE A 723 26.37 15.29 33.84
#